data_AF-A0A847LG75-F1
#
_entry.id   AF-A0A847LG75-F1
#
_cell.length_a   1.000
_cell.length_b   1.000
_cell.length_c   1.000
_cell.angle_alpha   90.00
_cell.angle_beta   90.00
_cell.angle_gamma   90.00
#
_symmetry.space_group_name_H-M   'P 1'
#
loop_
_entity.id
_entity.type
_entity.pdbx_description
1 polymer ?
#
loop_
_entity_poly.entity_id
_entity_poly.type
_entity_poly.pdbx_seq_one_letter_code
_entity_poly.pdbx_strand_id
1 'polypeptide(L)'
;MADPRPEITATPAAPQAGTAPSERARALRDLYFQTLSSASLEFPYWYTRKYRELDGEIPIVRRAAALKHAFSHLTCTILPGEKLVGGKTLHYRGSFPMPWLSEGYFTTKAAELAGAAAAGAQAGGDEIAQFGTGGGNVTRSFGQVVSIAGKFGLRAGDLPALLQLARDWEGRSVEDVARRYEAKMPDGAVKDEIMRSLVCMFDSGYTLPQGREVANYFFPLQYGYDGLIEMATRRRAEVAGRADGDGVTGMDRLYFYDAAILVLEGVREWHLHYAAEARRLAGFTRDPACHRERTELADRLDHIARHPPRTFREALQMCFLAHIAVLNEDAISGLSPGRLGQVLSPWFEQDLAAGRLTEDEAVELLELYRVKMTCIDCFASMGVVGGVLSGNTFNNVSLGGLRANGEPAANRLEMLFLEAGMRCATPQPTLTVLYEEKLPEEFLLKAVECTKTGCGYPAWVNNRNAVEFLREQFGPEGMTLEEARAIAIGGCLETSPCAWHTLTLNGRSYEIPGGAGQPTSVGVHFVANPKVLELVLFDGHDHRLGRRVLPPHGRALATYDDLWEAYRRYYEQVVDVLTRANNIQHDVWRKQNMAVFHSLLKPDCLARGRHIGHLGYRYNATFNVESCGQVNLVNSLAALKSLVYDGKRYTLDQVRDALRANFGYRTAQETGNFSMAAQERRPDAAPHLERLHADCLRAPKYGNDDPAADGILQEYETWFCAMCRNYESLYAKPLYSCQISVSTHGAQGAATLATPDGRLAGTTYADGSMSAYPGTDRHGPFALFTSATCWDHTRSQNSQLNLKLHPGAVRGLAGSRKLLDLTRAYLRQGGFHIQYNVIDSDVLREAQKHPERHRDLLVRVAGFTQYWVEIGKPIQDEVIARTEYQTL
;
A
#
# COMPACT_ATOMS: atom_id res chain seq x y z
N MET A 1 23.10 -36.41 34.84
CA MET A 1 24.11 -36.03 33.82
C MET A 1 23.53 -34.85 33.07
N ALA A 2 24.11 -33.67 33.28
CA ALA A 2 23.66 -32.43 32.65
C ALA A 2 24.23 -32.36 31.22
N ASP A 3 23.33 -32.18 30.27
CA ASP A 3 23.63 -31.96 28.85
C ASP A 3 24.02 -30.49 28.63
N PRO A 4 25.27 -30.17 28.22
CA PRO A 4 25.70 -28.80 28.02
C PRO A 4 25.31 -28.38 26.60
N ARG A 5 24.10 -27.86 26.44
CA ARG A 5 23.76 -27.09 25.22
C ARG A 5 24.54 -25.77 25.25
N PRO A 6 25.27 -25.40 24.18
CA PRO A 6 25.99 -24.14 24.15
C PRO A 6 24.98 -22.99 24.14
N GLU A 7 25.21 -21.99 25.00
CA GLU A 7 24.57 -20.68 24.89
C GLU A 7 24.92 -20.08 23.53
N ILE A 8 24.00 -20.16 22.58
CA ILE A 8 24.08 -19.38 21.34
C ILE A 8 23.59 -17.98 21.69
N THR A 9 24.49 -17.14 22.20
CA THR A 9 24.30 -15.69 22.17
C THR A 9 24.40 -15.26 20.70
N ALA A 10 23.26 -15.27 19.99
CA ALA A 10 23.16 -14.71 18.66
C ALA A 10 23.24 -13.18 18.75
N THR A 11 24.45 -12.65 18.93
CA THR A 11 24.74 -11.27 18.55
C THR A 11 24.63 -11.19 17.03
N PRO A 12 23.88 -10.24 16.44
CA PRO A 12 23.86 -10.09 14.99
C PRO A 12 25.29 -9.94 14.50
N ALA A 13 25.66 -10.73 13.49
CA ALA A 13 27.00 -10.69 12.91
C ALA A 13 27.33 -9.24 12.55
N ALA A 14 28.47 -8.73 13.04
CA ALA A 14 28.95 -7.41 12.68
C ALA A 14 28.96 -7.28 11.13
N PRO A 15 28.48 -6.17 10.57
CA PRO A 15 28.47 -5.98 9.13
C PRO A 15 29.88 -6.21 8.56
N GLN A 16 30.00 -6.98 7.48
CA GLN A 16 31.26 -7.12 6.75
C GLN A 16 31.77 -5.72 6.39
N ALA A 17 33.09 -5.48 6.47
CA ALA A 17 33.69 -4.19 6.14
C ALA A 17 33.19 -3.70 4.77
N GLY A 18 32.57 -2.52 4.72
CA GLY A 18 31.93 -1.94 3.51
C GLY A 18 30.40 -2.07 3.42
N THR A 19 29.73 -2.70 4.40
CA THR A 19 28.25 -2.91 4.40
C THR A 19 27.47 -2.01 5.35
N ALA A 20 28.15 -1.10 6.07
CA ALA A 20 27.48 -0.18 6.99
C ALA A 20 26.94 1.05 6.24
N PRO A 21 25.83 1.67 6.71
CA PRO A 21 25.37 2.93 6.14
C PRO A 21 26.40 4.03 6.41
N SER A 22 26.41 5.04 5.54
CA SER A 22 27.15 6.29 5.77
C SER A 22 26.84 6.86 7.16
N GLU A 23 27.80 7.55 7.77
CA GLU A 23 27.66 8.13 9.10
C GLU A 23 26.41 9.02 9.21
N ARG A 24 26.15 9.79 8.14
CA ARG A 24 25.01 10.70 8.03
C ARG A 24 23.68 9.95 7.93
N ALA A 25 23.59 8.92 7.09
CA ALA A 25 22.38 8.11 6.98
C ALA A 25 22.10 7.36 8.29
N ARG A 26 23.15 6.86 8.96
CA ARG A 26 23.04 6.24 10.29
C ARG A 26 22.48 7.22 11.32
N ALA A 27 23.06 8.42 11.44
CA ALA A 27 22.61 9.42 12.40
C ALA A 27 21.15 9.83 12.20
N LEU A 28 20.71 10.02 10.95
CA LEU A 28 19.32 10.36 10.65
C LEU A 28 18.35 9.18 10.87
N ARG A 29 18.79 7.95 10.60
CA ARG A 29 18.01 6.75 10.95
C ARG A 29 17.91 6.56 12.47
N ASP A 30 18.98 6.81 13.20
CA ASP A 30 18.98 6.73 14.65
C ASP A 30 18.08 7.81 15.27
N LEU A 31 18.02 9.00 14.65
CA LEU A 31 17.03 10.02 14.96
C LEU A 31 15.60 9.52 14.70
N TYR A 32 15.34 8.87 13.55
CA TYR A 32 14.03 8.26 13.26
C TYR A 32 13.57 7.31 14.38
N PHE A 33 14.49 6.48 14.91
CA PHE A 33 14.17 5.56 16.00
C PHE A 33 13.74 6.24 17.30
N GLN A 34 14.16 7.49 17.52
CA GLN A 34 13.82 8.31 18.68
C GLN A 34 12.59 9.20 18.44
N THR A 35 12.06 9.23 17.22
CA THR A 35 10.90 10.06 16.88
C THR A 35 9.58 9.30 16.91
N LEU A 36 8.52 10.05 17.23
CA LEU A 36 7.14 9.57 17.27
C LEU A 36 6.38 10.04 16.03
N SER A 37 5.46 9.20 15.55
CA SER A 37 4.46 9.59 14.56
C SER A 37 3.60 10.71 15.12
N SER A 38 3.61 11.86 14.46
CA SER A 38 3.07 13.11 14.98
C SER A 38 2.07 13.76 14.00
N ALA A 39 0.96 14.26 14.52
CA ALA A 39 -0.03 15.01 13.77
C ALA A 39 0.27 16.52 13.85
N SER A 40 0.29 17.20 12.69
CA SER A 40 0.33 18.67 12.60
C SER A 40 -1.02 19.20 12.12
N LEU A 41 -1.36 20.42 12.53
CA LEU A 41 -2.55 21.13 12.07
C LEU A 41 -2.26 22.29 11.11
N GLU A 42 -0.99 22.57 10.78
CA GLU A 42 -0.63 23.72 9.91
C GLU A 42 -1.29 23.62 8.54
N PHE A 43 -1.10 22.50 7.85
CA PHE A 43 -1.67 22.28 6.51
C PHE A 43 -3.21 22.35 6.53
N PRO A 44 -3.94 21.57 7.35
CA PRO A 44 -5.39 21.60 7.32
C PRO A 44 -5.98 22.93 7.79
N TYR A 45 -5.29 23.67 8.67
CA TYR A 45 -5.69 25.02 9.06
C TYR A 45 -5.66 25.97 7.86
N TRP A 46 -4.53 26.08 7.16
CA TRP A 46 -4.39 27.00 6.04
C TRP A 46 -5.27 26.61 4.86
N TYR A 47 -5.38 25.31 4.59
CA TYR A 47 -6.29 24.80 3.57
C TYR A 47 -7.74 25.19 3.87
N THR A 48 -8.25 24.84 5.07
CA THR A 48 -9.65 25.09 5.46
C THR A 48 -9.96 26.57 5.49
N ARG A 49 -9.06 27.39 6.03
CA ARG A 49 -9.21 28.85 6.06
C ARG A 49 -9.43 29.42 4.68
N LYS A 50 -8.55 29.10 3.72
CA LYS A 50 -8.67 29.66 2.37
C LYS A 50 -9.86 29.09 1.61
N TYR A 51 -10.15 27.81 1.80
CA TYR A 51 -11.32 27.17 1.21
C TYR A 51 -12.61 27.89 1.63
N ARG A 52 -12.75 28.25 2.91
CA ARG A 52 -13.92 29.00 3.42
C ARG A 52 -14.05 30.41 2.85
N GLU A 53 -12.94 31.12 2.66
CA GLU A 53 -12.93 32.47 2.06
C GLU A 53 -13.48 32.49 0.63
N LEU A 54 -13.42 31.36 -0.07
CA LEU A 54 -13.76 31.22 -1.49
C LEU A 54 -15.09 30.46 -1.70
N ASP A 55 -16.06 30.67 -0.81
CA ASP A 55 -17.38 30.06 -1.00
C ASP A 55 -18.09 30.60 -2.23
N GLY A 56 -18.61 29.69 -3.06
CA GLY A 56 -19.19 30.02 -4.37
C GLY A 56 -18.20 30.05 -5.55
N GLU A 57 -16.89 29.91 -5.32
CA GLU A 57 -15.90 29.76 -6.39
C GLU A 57 -16.02 28.39 -7.09
N ILE A 58 -15.58 28.32 -8.36
CA ILE A 58 -15.49 27.08 -9.13
C ILE A 58 -14.70 26.03 -8.33
N PRO A 59 -15.22 24.80 -8.12
CA PRO A 59 -14.64 23.85 -7.17
C PRO A 59 -13.14 23.57 -7.36
N ILE A 60 -12.67 23.36 -8.60
CA ILE A 60 -11.25 23.09 -8.84
C ILE A 60 -10.35 24.31 -8.57
N VAL A 61 -10.83 25.52 -8.84
CA VAL A 61 -10.10 26.77 -8.56
C VAL A 61 -10.06 27.00 -7.04
N ARG A 62 -11.19 26.80 -6.36
CA ARG A 62 -11.29 26.85 -4.89
C ARG A 62 -10.31 25.88 -4.22
N ARG A 63 -10.30 24.63 -4.70
CA ARG A 63 -9.39 23.57 -4.27
C ARG A 63 -7.93 23.97 -4.47
N ALA A 64 -7.56 24.43 -5.66
CA ALA A 64 -6.19 24.82 -5.98
C ALA A 64 -5.72 26.06 -5.19
N ALA A 65 -6.58 27.05 -4.99
CA ALA A 65 -6.28 28.21 -4.16
C ALA A 65 -6.05 27.83 -2.69
N ALA A 66 -6.84 26.89 -2.17
CA ALA A 66 -6.65 26.35 -0.82
C ALA A 66 -5.35 25.55 -0.69
N LEU A 67 -5.01 24.72 -1.68
CA LEU A 67 -3.72 24.02 -1.74
C LEU A 67 -2.55 25.00 -1.81
N LYS A 68 -2.63 26.02 -2.69
CA LYS A 68 -1.63 27.08 -2.78
C LYS A 68 -1.40 27.72 -1.42
N HIS A 69 -2.49 28.12 -0.76
CA HIS A 69 -2.41 28.75 0.54
C HIS A 69 -1.81 27.82 1.60
N ALA A 70 -2.14 26.54 1.60
CA ALA A 70 -1.52 25.58 2.52
C ALA A 70 -0.01 25.44 2.29
N PHE A 71 0.43 25.16 1.06
CA PHE A 71 1.85 25.01 0.73
C PHE A 71 2.67 26.26 1.06
N SER A 72 2.16 27.45 0.73
CA SER A 72 2.85 28.72 0.96
C SER A 72 2.90 29.14 2.44
N HIS A 73 2.36 28.39 3.39
CA HIS A 73 2.42 28.73 4.82
C HIS A 73 2.97 27.61 5.70
N LEU A 74 3.47 26.53 5.10
CA LEU A 74 4.08 25.43 5.86
C LEU A 74 5.41 25.84 6.50
N THR A 75 5.58 25.47 7.76
CA THR A 75 6.88 25.55 8.43
C THR A 75 7.84 24.54 7.80
N CYS A 76 8.94 25.02 7.23
CA CYS A 76 9.97 24.19 6.61
C CYS A 76 11.05 23.86 7.64
N THR A 77 11.37 22.57 7.81
CA THR A 77 12.37 22.09 8.79
C THR A 77 13.50 21.37 8.06
N ILE A 78 14.75 21.76 8.35
CA ILE A 78 15.96 21.09 7.86
C ILE A 78 16.75 20.60 9.07
N LEU A 79 16.91 19.29 9.17
CA LEU A 79 17.59 18.66 10.30
C LEU A 79 19.11 18.62 10.09
N PRO A 80 19.90 18.61 11.18
CA PRO A 80 21.34 18.45 11.08
C PRO A 80 21.71 17.19 10.30
N GLY A 81 22.60 17.33 9.32
CA GLY A 81 23.04 16.23 8.47
C GLY A 81 22.17 15.99 7.23
N GLU A 82 21.01 16.62 7.03
CA GLU A 82 20.25 16.39 5.80
C GLU A 82 20.96 16.95 4.54
N LYS A 83 21.10 16.11 3.50
CA LYS A 83 21.46 16.53 2.12
C LYS A 83 20.24 16.57 1.18
N LEU A 84 19.20 15.83 1.54
CA LEU A 84 17.87 15.85 0.93
C LEU A 84 16.88 16.34 1.97
N VAL A 85 16.13 17.39 1.66
CA VAL A 85 15.19 18.04 2.60
C VAL A 85 13.76 17.96 2.09
N GLY A 86 12.80 18.36 2.93
CA GLY A 86 11.37 18.21 2.63
C GLY A 86 10.70 17.18 3.53
N GLY A 87 9.42 17.35 3.77
CA GLY A 87 8.61 16.45 4.58
C GLY A 87 7.16 16.88 4.54
N LYS A 88 6.24 15.99 4.91
CA LYS A 88 4.81 16.31 4.91
C LYS A 88 4.48 17.46 5.87
N THR A 89 5.19 17.56 6.99
CA THR A 89 5.02 18.58 8.02
C THR A 89 6.38 18.98 8.63
N LEU A 90 6.36 19.87 9.64
CA LEU A 90 7.53 20.18 10.46
C LEU A 90 8.10 18.99 11.27
N HIS A 91 7.31 17.93 11.46
CA HIS A 91 7.72 16.77 12.24
C HIS A 91 8.45 15.77 11.35
N TYR A 92 9.47 15.10 11.92
CA TYR A 92 10.24 14.13 11.17
C TYR A 92 9.38 12.96 10.67
N ARG A 93 8.56 12.37 11.55
CA ARG A 93 7.48 11.41 11.22
C ARG A 93 6.12 12.11 11.26
N GLY A 94 5.94 13.06 10.35
CA GLY A 94 4.81 13.97 10.36
C GLY A 94 3.69 13.60 9.39
N SER A 95 2.45 13.72 9.82
CA SER A 95 1.28 13.72 8.94
C SER A 95 0.20 14.67 9.49
N PHE A 96 -0.94 14.79 8.82
CA PHE A 96 -2.01 15.71 9.24
C PHE A 96 -3.40 15.19 8.84
N PRO A 97 -4.46 15.51 9.62
CA PRO A 97 -5.82 15.16 9.28
C PRO A 97 -6.29 15.92 8.03
N MET A 98 -7.18 15.29 7.26
CA MET A 98 -7.81 15.87 6.08
C MET A 98 -9.34 15.88 6.28
N PRO A 99 -9.88 16.79 7.12
CA PRO A 99 -11.30 16.82 7.47
C PRO A 99 -12.23 17.03 6.28
N TRP A 100 -11.73 17.54 5.15
CA TRP A 100 -12.50 17.63 3.91
C TRP A 100 -12.80 16.29 3.25
N LEU A 101 -12.04 15.23 3.57
CA LEU A 101 -12.33 13.87 3.13
C LEU A 101 -13.25 13.17 4.13
N SER A 102 -12.80 13.10 5.37
CA SER A 102 -13.48 12.43 6.48
C SER A 102 -12.97 12.99 7.81
N GLU A 103 -13.89 13.28 8.72
CA GLU A 103 -13.67 13.88 10.01
C GLU A 103 -14.18 13.02 11.17
N GLY A 104 -15.07 12.04 10.89
CA GLY A 104 -15.74 11.25 11.92
C GLY A 104 -14.77 10.45 12.81
N TYR A 105 -13.79 9.77 12.21
CA TYR A 105 -12.96 8.80 12.94
C TYR A 105 -11.99 9.41 13.96
N PHE A 106 -11.68 10.71 13.88
CA PHE A 106 -10.84 11.40 14.85
C PHE A 106 -11.59 12.40 15.73
N THR A 107 -12.84 12.74 15.40
CA THR A 107 -13.67 13.62 16.24
C THR A 107 -14.27 12.92 17.43
N THR A 108 -14.74 11.67 17.32
CA THR A 108 -15.37 10.95 18.44
C THR A 108 -14.44 10.87 19.66
N LYS A 109 -13.21 10.40 19.45
CA LYS A 109 -12.19 10.29 20.51
C LYS A 109 -11.67 11.66 20.98
N ALA A 110 -11.55 12.63 20.08
CA ALA A 110 -11.15 13.98 20.45
C ALA A 110 -12.23 14.72 21.25
N ALA A 111 -13.52 14.50 20.95
CA ALA A 111 -14.66 15.09 21.63
C ALA A 111 -14.85 14.47 23.03
N GLU A 112 -14.71 13.15 23.16
CA GLU A 112 -14.66 12.45 24.44
C GLU A 112 -13.57 13.03 25.35
N LEU A 113 -12.35 13.20 24.84
CA LEU A 113 -11.22 13.74 25.58
C LEU A 113 -11.37 15.23 25.92
N ALA A 114 -12.17 15.98 25.16
CA ALA A 114 -12.49 17.38 25.40
C ALA A 114 -13.75 17.59 26.26
N GLY A 115 -14.42 16.51 26.71
CA GLY A 115 -15.62 16.59 27.54
C GLY A 115 -16.89 17.04 26.80
N ALA A 116 -16.94 16.89 25.47
CA ALA A 116 -18.11 17.19 24.64
C ALA A 116 -18.95 15.93 24.36
N ALA A 117 -20.25 16.09 24.07
CA ALA A 117 -21.11 14.98 23.66
C ALA A 117 -20.60 14.37 22.34
N ALA A 118 -20.16 13.11 22.38
CA ALA A 118 -19.68 12.40 21.21
C ALA A 118 -20.88 11.99 20.32
N ALA A 119 -20.86 12.43 19.06
CA ALA A 119 -21.75 11.90 18.03
C ALA A 119 -20.92 11.01 17.09
N GLY A 120 -21.20 9.71 17.06
CA GLY A 120 -20.59 8.79 16.10
C GLY A 120 -20.37 7.39 16.65
N ALA A 121 -20.80 6.37 15.90
CA ALA A 121 -20.42 4.99 16.15
C ALA A 121 -19.03 4.74 15.56
N GLN A 122 -18.12 4.15 16.33
CA GLN A 122 -16.83 3.68 15.83
C GLN A 122 -17.05 2.65 14.71
N ALA A 123 -16.30 2.73 13.61
CA ALA A 123 -16.40 1.74 12.55
C ALA A 123 -15.89 0.38 13.07
N GLY A 124 -16.56 -0.73 12.75
CA GLY A 124 -16.20 -2.07 13.28
C GLY A 124 -14.74 -2.47 13.01
N GLY A 125 -14.12 -1.94 11.95
CA GLY A 125 -12.70 -2.13 11.65
C GLY A 125 -11.74 -1.46 12.65
N ASP A 126 -12.12 -0.33 13.23
CA ASP A 126 -11.29 0.40 14.21
C ASP A 126 -11.21 -0.32 15.55
N GLU A 127 -12.27 -1.04 15.94
CA GLU A 127 -12.32 -1.81 17.18
C GLU A 127 -11.43 -3.07 17.13
N ILE A 128 -11.27 -3.64 15.94
CA ILE A 128 -10.59 -4.92 15.72
C ILE A 128 -9.14 -4.73 15.26
N ALA A 129 -8.83 -3.63 14.57
CA ALA A 129 -7.47 -3.31 14.13
C ALA A 129 -6.52 -3.08 15.33
N GLN A 130 -5.32 -3.67 15.25
CA GLN A 130 -4.30 -3.55 16.28
C GLN A 130 -3.00 -2.97 15.72
N PHE A 131 -2.38 -2.08 16.49
CA PHE A 131 -1.02 -1.58 16.22
C PHE A 131 0.01 -2.27 17.10
N GLY A 132 1.25 -2.31 16.62
CA GLY A 132 2.39 -2.49 17.51
C GLY A 132 2.49 -1.28 18.42
N THR A 133 2.60 -1.53 19.73
CA THR A 133 2.73 -0.46 20.74
C THR A 133 4.17 0.06 20.88
N GLY A 134 5.12 -0.51 20.13
CA GLY A 134 6.52 -0.12 20.14
C GLY A 134 6.89 0.84 19.01
N GLY A 135 8.19 1.15 18.93
CA GLY A 135 8.74 2.05 17.93
C GLY A 135 8.21 3.47 18.04
N GLY A 136 7.78 4.06 16.92
CA GLY A 136 7.29 5.45 16.86
C GLY A 136 5.77 5.63 17.01
N ASN A 137 4.99 4.56 17.17
CA ASN A 137 3.53 4.66 17.25
C ASN A 137 3.07 5.26 18.59
N VAL A 138 2.21 6.27 18.55
CA VAL A 138 1.55 6.86 19.73
C VAL A 138 0.16 6.24 19.91
N THR A 139 0.11 5.06 20.51
CA THR A 139 -1.13 4.29 20.70
C THR A 139 -1.94 4.68 21.94
N ARG A 140 -1.34 5.45 22.85
CA ARG A 140 -1.96 5.98 24.07
C ARG A 140 -1.49 7.41 24.34
N SER A 141 -2.33 8.22 24.97
CA SER A 141 -1.97 9.57 25.41
C SER A 141 -0.99 9.50 26.60
N PHE A 142 -0.04 10.44 26.65
CA PHE A 142 0.91 10.56 27.75
C PHE A 142 1.41 12.01 27.88
N GLY A 143 1.63 12.49 29.10
CA GLY A 143 2.08 13.86 29.35
C GLY A 143 1.17 14.90 28.67
N GLN A 144 1.75 15.72 27.79
CA GLN A 144 1.06 16.73 26.98
C GLN A 144 0.78 16.26 25.54
N VAL A 145 0.79 14.94 25.29
CA VAL A 145 0.54 14.33 23.98
C VAL A 145 -0.72 13.47 24.04
N VAL A 146 -1.62 13.71 23.09
CA VAL A 146 -2.87 12.98 22.90
C VAL A 146 -2.72 12.02 21.72
N SER A 147 -3.13 10.76 21.90
CA SER A 147 -3.19 9.77 20.82
C SER A 147 -4.46 9.97 19.99
N ILE A 148 -4.27 10.35 18.72
CA ILE A 148 -5.34 10.54 17.73
C ILE A 148 -5.23 9.43 16.67
N ALA A 149 -6.38 8.91 16.24
CA ALA A 149 -6.49 7.77 15.32
C ALA A 149 -5.60 6.58 15.74
N GLY A 150 -5.39 6.43 17.06
CA GLY A 150 -4.58 5.42 17.76
C GLY A 150 -3.16 5.18 17.26
N LYS A 151 -2.58 6.13 16.50
CA LYS A 151 -1.17 6.11 16.08
C LYS A 151 -0.46 7.45 16.25
N PHE A 152 -1.16 8.57 16.10
CA PHE A 152 -0.52 9.88 15.98
C PHE A 152 -0.55 10.67 17.28
N GLY A 153 0.60 11.18 17.70
CA GLY A 153 0.69 12.13 18.79
C GLY A 153 0.31 13.53 18.33
N LEU A 154 -0.67 14.14 19.00
CA LEU A 154 -1.03 15.55 18.89
C LEU A 154 -0.70 16.25 20.21
N ARG A 155 -0.20 17.48 20.19
CA ARG A 155 -0.03 18.24 21.44
C ARG A 155 -1.39 18.57 22.03
N ALA A 156 -1.56 18.43 23.35
CA ALA A 156 -2.85 18.65 24.02
C ALA A 156 -3.41 20.07 23.77
N GLY A 157 -2.55 21.09 23.68
CA GLY A 157 -2.94 22.46 23.35
C GLY A 157 -3.53 22.65 21.94
N ASP A 158 -3.27 21.73 21.02
CA ASP A 158 -3.76 21.78 19.64
C ASP A 158 -5.12 21.07 19.48
N LEU A 159 -5.59 20.33 20.49
CA LEU A 159 -6.85 19.58 20.45
C LEU A 159 -8.08 20.47 20.14
N PRO A 160 -8.24 21.69 20.72
CA PRO A 160 -9.36 22.57 20.37
C PRO A 160 -9.34 22.99 18.90
N ALA A 161 -8.15 23.20 18.32
CA ALA A 161 -8.01 23.55 16.91
C ALA A 161 -8.39 22.38 16.01
N LEU A 162 -7.99 21.15 16.36
CA LEU A 162 -8.42 19.94 15.64
C LEU A 162 -9.94 19.80 15.61
N LEU A 163 -10.60 19.96 16.78
CA LEU A 163 -12.05 19.87 16.88
C LEU A 163 -12.76 20.98 16.10
N GLN A 164 -12.21 22.20 16.09
CA GLN A 164 -12.76 23.28 15.27
C GLN A 164 -12.61 23.00 13.77
N LEU A 165 -11.47 22.48 13.34
CA LEU A 165 -11.26 22.10 11.94
C LEU A 165 -12.26 21.03 11.50
N ALA A 166 -12.51 20.03 12.34
CA ALA A 166 -13.50 19.02 12.02
C ALA A 166 -14.93 19.59 11.90
N ARG A 167 -15.35 20.43 12.86
CA ARG A 167 -16.66 21.10 12.82
C ARG A 167 -16.86 21.96 11.57
N ASP A 168 -15.79 22.55 11.05
CA ASP A 168 -15.87 23.35 9.83
C ASP A 168 -16.25 22.52 8.59
N TRP A 169 -15.99 21.21 8.60
CA TRP A 169 -16.26 20.29 7.50
C TRP A 169 -17.48 19.39 7.70
N GLU A 170 -18.04 19.35 8.91
CA GLU A 170 -19.28 18.62 9.22
C GLU A 170 -20.40 18.98 8.24
N GLY A 171 -21.04 17.94 7.69
CA GLY A 171 -22.08 17.99 6.67
C GLY A 171 -21.59 18.31 5.25
N ARG A 172 -20.28 18.47 5.07
CA ARG A 172 -19.64 18.97 3.82
C ARG A 172 -18.42 18.16 3.37
N SER A 173 -17.88 17.27 4.20
CA SER A 173 -16.79 16.37 3.79
C SER A 173 -17.25 15.41 2.69
N VAL A 174 -16.28 14.82 1.98
CA VAL A 174 -16.57 13.79 0.97
C VAL A 174 -17.36 12.64 1.60
N GLU A 175 -16.99 12.19 2.81
CA GLU A 175 -17.72 11.16 3.56
C GLU A 175 -19.18 11.57 3.80
N ASP A 176 -19.42 12.74 4.38
CA ASP A 176 -20.78 13.16 4.75
C ASP A 176 -21.68 13.35 3.53
N VAL A 177 -21.14 13.92 2.45
CA VAL A 177 -21.87 14.08 1.21
C VAL A 177 -22.12 12.72 0.57
N ALA A 178 -21.13 11.84 0.50
CA ALA A 178 -21.29 10.49 -0.07
C ALA A 178 -22.35 9.69 0.69
N ARG A 179 -22.28 9.65 2.03
CA ARG A 179 -23.27 8.95 2.88
C ARG A 179 -24.70 9.41 2.65
N ARG A 180 -24.91 10.72 2.41
CA ARG A 180 -26.24 11.26 2.07
C ARG A 180 -26.81 10.66 0.77
N TYR A 181 -25.96 10.40 -0.21
CA TYR A 181 -26.38 9.79 -1.48
C TYR A 181 -26.41 8.26 -1.41
N GLU A 182 -25.50 7.62 -0.67
CA GLU A 182 -25.55 6.18 -0.36
C GLU A 182 -26.86 5.81 0.33
N ALA A 183 -27.37 6.65 1.24
CA ALA A 183 -28.65 6.44 1.90
C ALA A 183 -29.86 6.42 0.94
N LYS A 184 -29.68 6.86 -0.32
CA LYS A 184 -30.71 6.76 -1.38
C LYS A 184 -30.63 5.47 -2.17
N MET A 185 -29.58 4.66 -1.98
CA MET A 185 -29.50 3.33 -2.58
C MET A 185 -30.58 2.44 -1.96
N PRO A 186 -31.29 1.61 -2.75
CA PRO A 186 -32.33 0.72 -2.24
C PRO A 186 -31.82 -0.28 -1.20
N ASP A 187 -30.51 -0.54 -1.19
CA ASP A 187 -29.80 -1.47 -0.32
C ASP A 187 -28.68 -0.79 0.47
N GLY A 188 -28.78 0.52 0.72
CA GLY A 188 -27.82 1.24 1.57
C GLY A 188 -27.69 0.64 2.98
N ALA A 189 -28.79 0.11 3.55
CA ALA A 189 -28.73 -0.60 4.83
C ALA A 189 -27.93 -1.91 4.77
N VAL A 190 -27.99 -2.63 3.64
CA VAL A 190 -27.18 -3.85 3.44
C VAL A 190 -25.71 -3.48 3.33
N LYS A 191 -25.39 -2.39 2.62
CA LYS A 191 -24.02 -1.84 2.56
C LYS A 191 -23.47 -1.58 3.97
N ASP A 192 -24.25 -0.94 4.85
CA ASP A 192 -23.82 -0.64 6.21
C ASP A 192 -23.54 -1.91 7.02
N GLU A 193 -24.36 -2.96 6.90
CA GLU A 193 -24.10 -4.22 7.58
C GLU A 193 -22.90 -4.98 6.99
N ILE A 194 -22.67 -4.89 5.67
CA ILE A 194 -21.45 -5.41 5.02
C ILE A 194 -20.20 -4.75 5.62
N MET A 195 -20.21 -3.43 5.78
CA MET A 195 -19.08 -2.69 6.37
C MET A 195 -18.92 -3.01 7.87
N ARG A 196 -20.01 -3.07 8.65
CA ARG A 196 -19.96 -3.38 10.10
C ARG A 196 -19.47 -4.80 10.38
N SER A 197 -19.80 -5.76 9.53
CA SER A 197 -19.39 -7.16 9.66
C SER A 197 -17.95 -7.43 9.20
N LEU A 198 -17.30 -6.45 8.56
CA LEU A 198 -15.99 -6.57 7.91
C LEU A 198 -15.96 -7.60 6.77
N VAL A 199 -17.12 -7.85 6.14
CA VAL A 199 -17.15 -8.51 4.82
C VAL A 199 -16.35 -7.68 3.82
N CYS A 200 -16.44 -6.35 3.88
CA CYS A 200 -15.55 -5.41 3.21
C CYS A 200 -14.75 -4.62 4.25
N MET A 201 -13.45 -4.43 4.01
CA MET A 201 -12.54 -3.85 5.01
C MET A 201 -12.75 -2.35 5.25
N PHE A 202 -12.91 -1.53 4.20
CA PHE A 202 -13.07 -0.08 4.32
C PHE A 202 -13.72 0.54 3.07
N ASP A 203 -14.30 1.73 3.21
CA ASP A 203 -14.89 2.51 2.13
C ASP A 203 -13.82 3.19 1.26
N SER A 204 -14.05 3.36 -0.04
CA SER A 204 -13.00 3.77 -0.97
C SER A 204 -12.80 5.29 -1.07
N GLY A 205 -13.82 6.01 -1.54
CA GLY A 205 -13.66 7.35 -2.12
C GLY A 205 -13.40 8.50 -1.13
N TYR A 206 -13.53 8.27 0.17
CA TYR A 206 -13.20 9.27 1.21
C TYR A 206 -12.13 8.79 2.18
N THR A 207 -11.66 7.55 2.06
CA THR A 207 -10.64 6.98 2.94
C THR A 207 -9.25 7.11 2.35
N LEU A 208 -9.07 6.57 1.14
CA LEU A 208 -7.83 6.62 0.36
C LEU A 208 -8.19 6.73 -1.13
N PRO A 209 -8.73 7.87 -1.59
CA PRO A 209 -9.22 8.04 -2.96
C PRO A 209 -8.11 8.00 -4.01
N GLN A 210 -6.88 8.30 -3.59
CA GLN A 210 -5.68 8.24 -4.40
C GLN A 210 -4.67 7.23 -3.82
N GLY A 211 -3.66 6.90 -4.61
CA GLY A 211 -2.64 5.92 -4.26
C GLY A 211 -2.85 4.56 -4.90
N ARG A 212 -1.99 3.60 -4.52
CA ARG A 212 -1.81 2.35 -5.28
C ARG A 212 -1.63 2.65 -6.77
N GLU A 213 -0.75 3.61 -7.04
CA GLU A 213 -0.45 4.13 -8.36
C GLU A 213 0.99 4.61 -8.41
N VAL A 214 1.48 4.90 -9.61
CA VAL A 214 2.87 5.32 -9.82
C VAL A 214 2.90 6.82 -10.07
N ALA A 215 3.78 7.57 -9.41
CA ALA A 215 4.03 8.99 -9.63
C ALA A 215 4.67 9.25 -11.02
N ASN A 216 4.66 10.50 -11.47
CA ASN A 216 5.30 10.87 -12.74
C ASN A 216 6.04 12.18 -12.54
N TYR A 217 7.35 12.13 -12.75
CA TYR A 217 8.24 13.26 -12.50
C TYR A 217 8.70 13.94 -13.78
N PHE A 218 8.29 13.47 -14.96
CA PHE A 218 8.75 13.99 -16.24
C PHE A 218 8.54 15.51 -16.35
N PHE A 219 7.34 15.99 -16.04
CA PHE A 219 6.97 17.40 -16.21
C PHE A 219 7.87 18.37 -15.42
N PRO A 220 8.03 18.26 -14.08
CA PRO A 220 8.91 19.17 -13.34
C PRO A 220 10.39 18.97 -13.71
N LEU A 221 10.82 17.76 -14.05
CA LEU A 221 12.19 17.49 -14.48
C LEU A 221 12.52 18.11 -15.85
N GLN A 222 11.57 18.15 -16.77
CA GLN A 222 11.77 18.67 -18.14
C GLN A 222 11.60 20.19 -18.20
N TYR A 223 10.62 20.74 -17.49
CA TYR A 223 10.19 22.13 -17.69
C TYR A 223 10.45 23.05 -16.48
N GLY A 224 10.70 22.49 -15.29
CA GLY A 224 10.67 23.29 -14.05
C GLY A 224 9.28 23.86 -13.76
N TYR A 225 9.09 24.48 -12.59
CA TYR A 225 7.77 25.03 -12.25
C TYR A 225 7.44 26.29 -13.05
N ASP A 226 8.40 27.17 -13.34
CA ASP A 226 8.12 28.38 -14.13
C ASP A 226 7.76 28.02 -15.57
N GLY A 227 8.43 27.02 -16.17
CA GLY A 227 8.07 26.53 -17.51
C GLY A 227 6.68 25.90 -17.54
N LEU A 228 6.28 25.15 -16.51
CA LEU A 228 4.92 24.60 -16.40
C LEU A 228 3.87 25.71 -16.21
N ILE A 229 4.16 26.74 -15.41
CA ILE A 229 3.28 27.91 -15.23
C ILE A 229 3.11 28.66 -16.55
N GLU A 230 4.19 28.88 -17.30
CA GLU A 230 4.14 29.52 -18.62
C GLU A 230 3.28 28.69 -19.58
N MET A 231 3.49 27.37 -19.60
CA MET A 231 2.73 26.46 -20.45
C MET A 231 1.24 26.48 -20.11
N ALA A 232 0.88 26.40 -18.82
CA ALA A 232 -0.50 26.51 -18.35
C ALA A 232 -1.10 27.89 -18.63
N THR A 233 -0.33 28.98 -18.49
CA THR A 233 -0.79 30.35 -18.78
C THR A 233 -1.14 30.53 -20.25
N ARG A 234 -0.28 30.03 -21.16
CA ARG A 234 -0.55 30.04 -22.59
C ARG A 234 -1.78 29.22 -22.93
N ARG A 235 -1.87 27.99 -22.41
CA ARG A 235 -3.03 27.11 -22.63
C ARG A 235 -4.33 27.71 -22.09
N ARG A 236 -4.29 28.33 -20.91
CA ARG A 236 -5.41 29.07 -20.31
C ARG A 236 -5.92 30.14 -21.26
N ALA A 237 -5.02 30.94 -21.84
CA ALA A 237 -5.38 31.99 -22.80
C ALA A 237 -5.96 31.41 -24.10
N GLU A 238 -5.44 30.27 -24.58
CA GLU A 238 -5.93 29.59 -25.79
C GLU A 238 -7.38 29.10 -25.66
N VAL A 239 -7.76 28.60 -24.47
CA VAL A 239 -9.07 27.97 -24.22
C VAL A 239 -10.09 28.89 -23.54
N ALA A 240 -9.67 30.07 -23.06
CA ALA A 240 -10.55 30.99 -22.35
C ALA A 240 -11.79 31.35 -23.18
N GLY A 241 -12.99 31.04 -22.66
CA GLY A 241 -14.25 31.30 -23.35
C GLY A 241 -14.58 30.33 -24.50
N ARG A 242 -13.79 29.26 -24.69
CA ARG A 242 -13.94 28.33 -25.82
C ARG A 242 -14.24 26.92 -25.36
N ALA A 243 -15.38 26.39 -25.79
CA ALA A 243 -15.78 25.00 -25.52
C ALA A 243 -15.14 23.99 -26.50
N ASP A 244 -14.65 24.44 -27.67
CA ASP A 244 -13.99 23.62 -28.70
C ASP A 244 -14.70 22.29 -29.03
N GLY A 245 -16.03 22.33 -29.15
CA GLY A 245 -16.83 21.16 -29.52
C GLY A 245 -17.16 20.20 -28.38
N ASP A 246 -16.67 20.45 -27.16
CA ASP A 246 -17.04 19.72 -25.94
C ASP A 246 -18.01 20.57 -25.10
N GLY A 247 -19.30 20.29 -25.22
CA GLY A 247 -20.38 21.02 -24.54
C GLY A 247 -20.50 20.75 -23.04
N VAL A 248 -19.73 19.82 -22.47
CA VAL A 248 -19.80 19.46 -21.05
C VAL A 248 -18.55 19.95 -20.32
N THR A 249 -17.36 19.53 -20.76
CA THR A 249 -16.09 19.85 -20.07
C THR A 249 -15.18 20.78 -20.85
N GLY A 250 -15.60 21.26 -22.02
CA GLY A 250 -14.78 22.13 -22.87
C GLY A 250 -14.39 23.44 -22.19
N MET A 251 -15.32 24.05 -21.45
CA MET A 251 -15.08 25.25 -20.65
C MET A 251 -14.23 24.97 -19.40
N ASP A 252 -14.27 23.75 -18.86
CA ASP A 252 -13.53 23.38 -17.64
C ASP A 252 -12.01 23.42 -17.84
N ARG A 253 -11.54 23.38 -19.09
CA ARG A 253 -10.12 23.54 -19.42
C ARG A 253 -9.56 24.87 -18.92
N LEU A 254 -10.33 25.95 -19.00
CA LEU A 254 -9.94 27.26 -18.47
C LEU A 254 -9.65 27.14 -16.96
N TYR A 255 -10.58 26.56 -16.22
CA TYR A 255 -10.50 26.43 -14.76
C TYR A 255 -9.40 25.46 -14.34
N PHE A 256 -9.17 24.39 -15.11
CA PHE A 256 -8.07 23.47 -14.86
C PHE A 256 -6.72 24.17 -15.00
N TYR A 257 -6.48 24.94 -16.07
CA TYR A 257 -5.20 25.63 -16.23
C TYR A 257 -5.01 26.73 -15.18
N ASP A 258 -6.08 27.41 -14.77
CA ASP A 258 -6.02 28.37 -13.67
C ASP A 258 -5.65 27.70 -12.33
N ALA A 259 -6.30 26.57 -12.03
CA ALA A 259 -5.98 25.73 -10.89
C ALA A 259 -4.54 25.20 -10.92
N ALA A 260 -4.05 24.77 -12.09
CA ALA A 260 -2.68 24.30 -12.27
C ALA A 260 -1.66 25.40 -11.96
N ILE A 261 -1.89 26.64 -12.43
CA ILE A 261 -1.03 27.79 -12.12
C ILE A 261 -0.99 28.03 -10.60
N LEU A 262 -2.16 28.10 -9.95
CA LEU A 262 -2.24 28.36 -8.52
C LEU A 262 -1.46 27.33 -7.69
N VAL A 263 -1.65 26.04 -7.96
CA VAL A 263 -0.95 25.00 -7.19
C VAL A 263 0.54 24.96 -7.47
N LEU A 264 0.97 25.19 -8.72
CA LEU A 264 2.40 25.30 -9.07
C LEU A 264 3.06 26.47 -8.36
N GLU A 265 2.41 27.62 -8.28
CA GLU A 265 2.89 28.76 -7.51
C GLU A 265 3.01 28.41 -6.02
N GLY A 266 2.02 27.72 -5.44
CA GLY A 266 2.07 27.29 -4.05
C GLY A 266 3.24 26.36 -3.74
N VAL A 267 3.45 25.34 -4.59
CA VAL A 267 4.55 24.39 -4.47
C VAL A 267 5.90 25.06 -4.69
N ARG A 268 6.00 26.00 -5.64
CA ARG A 268 7.20 26.84 -5.84
C ARG A 268 7.53 27.64 -4.58
N GLU A 269 6.56 28.37 -4.02
CA GLU A 269 6.79 29.15 -2.80
C GLU A 269 7.24 28.25 -1.63
N TRP A 270 6.67 27.05 -1.51
CA TRP A 270 7.12 26.07 -0.53
C TRP A 270 8.59 25.64 -0.72
N HIS A 271 9.07 25.49 -1.96
CA HIS A 271 10.48 25.21 -2.23
C HIS A 271 11.37 26.41 -1.86
N LEU A 272 10.91 27.63 -2.15
CA LEU A 272 11.61 28.86 -1.78
C LEU A 272 11.68 29.05 -0.26
N HIS A 273 10.68 28.58 0.49
CA HIS A 273 10.72 28.56 1.96
C HIS A 273 11.79 27.61 2.50
N TYR A 274 11.96 26.42 1.91
CA TYR A 274 13.10 25.56 2.22
C TYR A 274 14.44 26.22 1.86
N ALA A 275 14.52 26.91 0.72
CA ALA A 275 15.72 27.65 0.34
C ALA A 275 16.04 28.75 1.37
N ALA A 276 15.03 29.51 1.82
CA ALA A 276 15.17 30.52 2.86
C ALA A 276 15.63 29.92 4.19
N GLU A 277 15.07 28.77 4.59
CA GLU A 277 15.49 28.07 5.80
C GLU A 277 16.94 27.57 5.71
N ALA A 278 17.35 27.03 4.55
CA ALA A 278 18.74 26.63 4.32
C ALA A 278 19.70 27.82 4.43
N ARG A 279 19.36 28.99 3.87
CA ARG A 279 20.15 30.23 4.00
C ARG A 279 20.20 30.71 5.45
N ARG A 280 19.06 30.68 6.15
CA ARG A 280 18.97 31.07 7.56
C ARG A 280 19.90 30.19 8.41
N LEU A 281 19.85 28.87 8.22
CA LEU A 281 20.73 27.92 8.92
C LEU A 281 22.20 28.10 8.54
N ALA A 282 22.53 28.39 7.27
CA ALA A 282 23.89 28.69 6.85
C ALA A 282 24.48 29.87 7.65
N GLY A 283 23.70 30.94 7.87
CA GLY A 283 24.11 32.12 8.64
C GLY A 283 24.49 31.86 10.11
N PHE A 284 24.06 30.73 10.69
CA PHE A 284 24.43 30.30 12.04
C PHE A 284 25.51 29.20 12.06
N THR A 285 26.00 28.76 10.91
CA THR A 285 26.91 27.61 10.79
C THR A 285 28.36 28.07 10.88
N ARG A 286 29.09 27.56 11.88
CA ARG A 286 30.51 27.89 12.09
C ARG A 286 31.46 26.96 11.33
N ASP A 287 31.10 25.69 11.19
CA ASP A 287 31.90 24.72 10.45
C ASP A 287 31.91 25.06 8.94
N PRO A 288 33.08 25.30 8.31
CA PRO A 288 33.16 25.73 6.92
C PRO A 288 32.58 24.73 5.91
N ALA A 289 32.70 23.43 6.18
CA ALA A 289 32.18 22.39 5.30
C ALA A 289 30.64 22.36 5.36
N CYS A 290 30.06 22.35 6.55
CA CYS A 290 28.62 22.41 6.77
C CYS A 290 28.01 23.73 6.25
N HIS A 291 28.70 24.86 6.42
CA HIS A 291 28.27 26.13 5.86
C HIS A 291 28.16 26.04 4.34
N ARG A 292 29.20 25.52 3.67
CA ARG A 292 29.20 25.31 2.22
C ARG A 292 28.05 24.41 1.76
N GLU A 293 27.87 23.25 2.41
CA GLU A 293 26.76 22.33 2.09
C GLU A 293 25.39 23.01 2.20
N ARG A 294 25.17 23.84 3.23
CA ARG A 294 23.90 24.57 3.43
C ARG A 294 23.70 25.67 2.40
N THR A 295 24.76 26.37 2.00
CA THR A 295 24.69 27.36 0.91
C THR A 295 24.39 26.68 -0.43
N GLU A 296 25.02 25.54 -0.72
CA GLU A 296 24.74 24.74 -1.93
C GLU A 296 23.32 24.17 -1.92
N LEU A 297 22.82 23.75 -0.75
CA LEU A 297 21.43 23.32 -0.59
C LEU A 297 20.45 24.48 -0.85
N ALA A 298 20.74 25.68 -0.35
CA ALA A 298 19.93 26.86 -0.62
C ALA A 298 19.90 27.20 -2.12
N ASP A 299 21.04 27.20 -2.81
CA ASP A 299 21.11 27.40 -4.27
C ASP A 299 20.29 26.35 -5.02
N ARG A 300 20.46 25.08 -4.64
CA ARG A 300 19.72 23.95 -5.20
C ARG A 300 18.21 24.18 -5.13
N LEU A 301 17.70 24.47 -3.94
CA LEU A 301 16.27 24.65 -3.68
C LEU A 301 15.71 25.88 -4.39
N ASP A 302 16.47 26.97 -4.42
CA ASP A 302 16.08 28.19 -5.15
C ASP A 302 15.98 27.94 -6.65
N HIS A 303 16.96 27.21 -7.21
CA HIS A 303 16.98 26.85 -8.63
C HIS A 303 15.81 25.94 -8.99
N ILE A 304 15.62 24.81 -8.32
CA ILE A 304 14.56 23.85 -8.67
C ILE A 304 13.15 24.38 -8.35
N ALA A 305 13.02 25.41 -7.50
CA ALA A 305 11.75 26.09 -7.32
C ALA A 305 11.24 26.75 -8.62
N ARG A 306 12.13 27.00 -9.59
CA ARG A 306 11.79 27.72 -10.83
C ARG A 306 12.11 26.90 -12.07
N HIS A 307 13.28 26.29 -12.11
CA HIS A 307 13.92 25.80 -13.32
C HIS A 307 14.09 24.27 -13.33
N PRO A 308 14.27 23.66 -14.51
CA PRO A 308 14.66 22.25 -14.62
C PRO A 308 15.96 21.96 -13.85
N PRO A 309 16.09 20.78 -13.22
CA PRO A 309 17.30 20.39 -12.50
C PRO A 309 18.51 20.22 -13.43
N ARG A 310 19.65 20.74 -12.98
CA ARG A 310 20.95 20.72 -13.66
C ARG A 310 21.77 19.47 -13.31
N THR A 311 21.61 18.97 -12.09
CA THR A 311 22.44 17.92 -11.48
C THR A 311 21.59 16.77 -10.95
N PHE A 312 22.23 15.63 -10.66
CA PHE A 312 21.58 14.49 -10.01
C PHE A 312 21.00 14.86 -8.65
N ARG A 313 21.73 15.67 -7.87
CA ARG A 313 21.28 16.15 -6.56
C ARG A 313 20.02 17.01 -6.66
N GLU A 314 19.92 17.86 -7.68
CA GLU A 314 18.73 18.66 -7.99
C GLU A 314 17.56 17.78 -8.45
N ALA A 315 17.81 16.83 -9.36
CA ALA A 315 16.76 15.97 -9.90
C ALA A 315 16.15 15.05 -8.82
N LEU A 316 16.98 14.46 -7.97
CA LEU A 316 16.51 13.64 -6.83
C LEU A 316 15.72 14.48 -5.82
N GLN A 317 16.19 15.69 -5.50
CA GLN A 317 15.50 16.61 -4.60
C GLN A 317 14.15 17.08 -5.16
N MET A 318 14.08 17.37 -6.46
CA MET A 318 12.85 17.76 -7.18
C MET A 318 11.84 16.60 -7.19
N CYS A 319 12.28 15.37 -7.49
CA CYS A 319 11.41 14.19 -7.42
C CYS A 319 10.85 14.00 -6.01
N PHE A 320 11.69 14.10 -4.98
CA PHE A 320 11.26 13.92 -3.59
C PHE A 320 10.25 15.00 -3.16
N LEU A 321 10.49 16.28 -3.43
CA LEU A 321 9.55 17.34 -3.04
C LEU A 321 8.25 17.28 -3.83
N ALA A 322 8.29 16.98 -5.14
CA ALA A 322 7.09 16.75 -5.93
C ALA A 322 6.27 15.57 -5.37
N HIS A 323 6.94 14.50 -4.93
CA HIS A 323 6.29 13.36 -4.30
C HIS A 323 5.57 13.75 -3.01
N ILE A 324 6.23 14.51 -2.12
CA ILE A 324 5.61 15.01 -0.89
C ILE A 324 4.45 15.96 -1.19
N ALA A 325 4.55 16.80 -2.23
CA ALA A 325 3.46 17.68 -2.63
C ALA A 325 2.21 16.89 -3.05
N VAL A 326 2.36 15.80 -3.83
CA VAL A 326 1.24 14.91 -4.14
C VAL A 326 0.66 14.29 -2.86
N LEU A 327 1.51 13.74 -1.99
CA LEU A 327 1.07 13.14 -0.72
C LEU A 327 0.41 14.13 0.24
N ASN A 328 0.61 15.44 0.06
CA ASN A 328 0.01 16.48 0.89
C ASN A 328 -1.32 17.00 0.33
N GLU A 329 -1.61 16.79 -0.95
CA GLU A 329 -2.90 17.21 -1.48
C GLU A 329 -4.02 16.28 -0.99
N ASP A 330 -3.78 14.98 -0.87
CA ASP A 330 -4.83 13.99 -0.56
C ASP A 330 -4.37 12.90 0.42
N ALA A 331 -5.30 12.10 0.93
CA ALA A 331 -5.00 10.94 1.77
C ALA A 331 -4.54 9.78 0.87
N ILE A 332 -3.22 9.55 0.86
CA ILE A 332 -2.59 8.65 -0.09
C ILE A 332 -1.69 7.65 0.63
N SER A 333 -1.86 6.38 0.29
CA SER A 333 -0.90 5.31 0.53
C SER A 333 -0.63 4.61 -0.79
N GLY A 334 0.61 4.19 -1.02
CA GLY A 334 0.99 3.51 -2.24
C GLY A 334 1.22 4.42 -3.43
N LEU A 335 1.60 5.68 -3.21
CA LEU A 335 2.14 6.51 -4.27
C LEU A 335 3.57 6.04 -4.54
N SER A 336 3.77 5.31 -5.62
CA SER A 336 5.06 4.71 -5.92
C SER A 336 5.93 5.67 -6.72
N PRO A 337 7.19 5.92 -6.34
CA PRO A 337 8.12 6.61 -7.22
C PRO A 337 8.32 5.91 -8.57
N GLY A 338 7.99 4.62 -8.67
CA GLY A 338 8.09 3.86 -9.91
C GLY A 338 9.53 3.53 -10.25
N ARG A 339 9.90 3.64 -11.53
CA ARG A 339 11.24 3.30 -12.04
C ARG A 339 12.23 4.44 -11.88
N LEU A 340 12.37 4.92 -10.63
CA LEU A 340 13.14 6.12 -10.30
C LEU A 340 14.62 6.00 -10.72
N GLY A 341 15.20 4.80 -10.67
CA GLY A 341 16.57 4.55 -11.15
C GLY A 341 16.74 4.76 -12.66
N GLN A 342 15.69 4.59 -13.47
CA GLN A 342 15.72 4.90 -14.89
C GLN A 342 15.43 6.37 -15.15
N VAL A 343 14.45 6.93 -14.43
CA VAL A 343 14.12 8.37 -14.47
C VAL A 343 15.33 9.24 -14.17
N LEU A 344 16.14 8.89 -13.16
CA LEU A 344 17.29 9.68 -12.73
C LEU A 344 18.61 9.31 -13.41
N SER A 345 18.67 8.20 -14.17
CA SER A 345 19.89 7.76 -14.85
C SER A 345 20.54 8.84 -15.74
N PRO A 346 19.78 9.70 -16.48
CA PRO A 346 20.40 10.73 -17.33
C PRO A 346 21.25 11.73 -16.55
N TRP A 347 20.76 12.19 -15.38
CA TRP A 347 21.53 13.10 -14.52
C TRP A 347 22.68 12.40 -13.81
N PHE A 348 22.49 11.15 -13.40
CA PHE A 348 23.53 10.35 -12.76
C PHE A 348 24.73 10.12 -13.69
N GLU A 349 24.50 9.63 -14.90
CA GLU A 349 25.55 9.37 -15.89
C GLU A 349 26.29 10.67 -16.27
N GLN A 350 25.53 11.76 -16.44
CA GLN A 350 26.10 13.07 -16.74
C GLN A 350 27.01 13.59 -15.62
N ASP A 351 26.58 13.50 -14.36
CA ASP A 351 27.35 14.03 -13.24
C ASP A 351 28.57 13.17 -12.91
N LEU A 352 28.48 11.85 -13.10
CA LEU A 352 29.65 10.96 -13.07
C LEU A 352 30.66 11.36 -14.14
N ALA A 353 30.22 11.50 -15.39
CA ALA A 353 31.10 11.86 -16.50
C ALA A 353 31.75 13.24 -16.34
N ALA A 354 31.07 14.17 -15.66
CA ALA A 354 31.58 15.51 -15.39
C ALA A 354 32.39 15.63 -14.09
N GLY A 355 32.57 14.54 -13.33
CA GLY A 355 33.26 14.55 -12.04
C GLY A 355 32.56 15.36 -10.94
N ARG A 356 31.25 15.60 -11.06
CA ARG A 356 30.42 16.31 -10.06
C ARG A 356 29.84 15.38 -9.00
N LEU A 357 29.86 14.08 -9.27
CA LEU A 357 29.32 13.03 -8.43
C LEU A 357 30.24 11.82 -8.51
N THR A 358 30.42 11.13 -7.40
CA THR A 358 31.00 9.79 -7.32
C THR A 358 29.91 8.77 -7.00
N GLU A 359 30.16 7.48 -7.25
CA GLU A 359 29.19 6.44 -6.89
C GLU A 359 28.95 6.36 -5.38
N ASP A 360 29.97 6.57 -4.56
CA ASP A 360 29.81 6.59 -3.09
C ASP A 360 28.93 7.74 -2.62
N GLU A 361 29.07 8.93 -3.23
CA GLU A 361 28.15 10.05 -2.96
C GLU A 361 26.73 9.80 -3.45
N ALA A 362 26.58 9.09 -4.58
CA ALA A 362 25.27 8.67 -5.07
C ALA A 362 24.62 7.67 -4.09
N VAL A 363 25.38 6.68 -3.60
CA VAL A 363 24.91 5.74 -2.58
C VAL A 363 24.53 6.47 -1.29
N GLU A 364 25.34 7.40 -0.79
CA GLU A 364 24.99 8.21 0.39
C GLU A 364 23.65 8.96 0.18
N LEU A 365 23.46 9.60 -0.97
CA LEU A 365 22.19 10.27 -1.30
C LEU A 365 21.01 9.30 -1.33
N LEU A 366 21.20 8.11 -1.89
CA LEU A 366 20.17 7.08 -1.93
C LEU A 366 19.86 6.54 -0.53
N GLU A 367 20.85 6.32 0.34
CA GLU A 367 20.64 5.97 1.75
C GLU A 367 19.82 7.05 2.47
N LEU A 368 20.15 8.33 2.27
CA LEU A 368 19.40 9.45 2.83
C LEU A 368 17.97 9.49 2.27
N TYR A 369 17.79 9.24 0.97
CA TYR A 369 16.48 9.12 0.35
C TYR A 369 15.65 8.00 1.02
N ARG A 370 16.25 6.84 1.32
CA ARG A 370 15.57 5.76 2.04
C ARG A 370 15.06 6.21 3.41
N VAL A 371 15.88 6.93 4.18
CA VAL A 371 15.48 7.46 5.48
C VAL A 371 14.31 8.45 5.31
N LYS A 372 14.38 9.37 4.35
CA LYS A 372 13.31 10.35 4.07
C LYS A 372 12.00 9.68 3.65
N MET A 373 12.04 8.67 2.79
CA MET A 373 10.85 7.91 2.39
C MET A 373 10.26 7.10 3.56
N THR A 374 11.10 6.60 4.46
CA THR A 374 10.67 5.88 5.68
C THR A 374 9.93 6.78 6.68
N CYS A 375 10.20 8.08 6.65
CA CYS A 375 9.53 9.08 7.47
C CYS A 375 8.09 9.42 7.01
N ILE A 376 7.66 8.96 5.83
CA ILE A 376 6.34 9.27 5.26
C ILE A 376 5.26 8.49 6.01
N ASP A 377 4.37 9.21 6.70
CA ASP A 377 3.20 8.66 7.38
C ASP A 377 1.87 9.08 6.71
N CYS A 378 0.90 8.16 6.68
CA CYS A 378 -0.46 8.39 6.21
C CYS A 378 -1.42 8.54 7.39
N PHE A 379 -2.06 9.71 7.54
CA PHE A 379 -3.08 9.94 8.55
C PHE A 379 -4.44 9.46 8.02
N ALA A 380 -4.94 8.35 8.56
CA ALA A 380 -6.25 7.76 8.27
C ALA A 380 -6.77 6.98 9.49
N SER A 381 -7.93 6.34 9.37
CA SER A 381 -8.55 5.55 10.45
C SER A 381 -7.69 4.38 10.91
N MET A 382 -8.00 3.83 12.09
CA MET A 382 -7.30 2.68 12.68
C MET A 382 -7.43 1.43 11.81
N GLY A 383 -8.62 1.20 11.25
CA GLY A 383 -8.90 0.12 10.31
C GLY A 383 -7.97 0.16 9.10
N VAL A 384 -7.62 1.35 8.62
CA VAL A 384 -6.70 1.52 7.48
C VAL A 384 -5.25 1.45 7.95
N VAL A 385 -4.82 2.36 8.82
CA VAL A 385 -3.40 2.52 9.12
C VAL A 385 -2.85 1.32 9.90
N GLY A 386 -3.68 0.67 10.71
CA GLY A 386 -3.34 -0.56 11.44
C GLY A 386 -3.79 -1.80 10.68
N GLY A 387 -5.10 -1.89 10.41
CA GLY A 387 -5.72 -3.09 9.84
C GLY A 387 -5.35 -3.39 8.39
N VAL A 388 -4.89 -2.41 7.61
CA VAL A 388 -4.40 -2.60 6.24
C VAL A 388 -2.91 -2.34 6.17
N LEU A 389 -2.47 -1.12 6.50
CA LEU A 389 -1.13 -0.62 6.17
C LEU A 389 -0.03 -1.06 7.14
N SER A 390 -0.37 -1.44 8.38
CA SER A 390 0.60 -1.57 9.50
C SER A 390 1.59 -0.39 9.56
N GLY A 391 1.08 0.82 9.29
CA GLY A 391 1.85 2.06 9.28
C GLY A 391 2.78 2.29 8.08
N ASN A 392 2.95 1.35 7.16
CA ASN A 392 3.73 1.57 5.93
C ASN A 392 2.93 2.41 4.91
N THR A 393 3.61 3.17 4.05
CA THR A 393 2.97 4.04 3.05
C THR A 393 3.26 3.63 1.59
N PHE A 394 3.87 2.46 1.40
CA PHE A 394 3.98 1.73 0.14
C PHE A 394 4.60 2.53 -1.02
N ASN A 395 5.59 3.36 -0.71
CA ASN A 395 6.29 4.11 -1.73
C ASN A 395 7.29 3.18 -2.46
N ASN A 396 6.83 2.51 -3.52
CA ASN A 396 7.56 1.44 -4.19
C ASN A 396 8.48 1.93 -5.32
N VAL A 397 9.73 1.51 -5.29
CA VAL A 397 10.68 1.72 -6.37
C VAL A 397 10.83 0.42 -7.15
N SER A 398 10.33 0.43 -8.38
CA SER A 398 10.50 -0.68 -9.33
C SER A 398 11.85 -0.58 -10.04
N LEU A 399 12.51 -1.71 -10.25
CA LEU A 399 13.86 -1.84 -10.82
C LEU A 399 13.86 -2.88 -11.96
N GLY A 400 14.73 -2.73 -12.96
CA GLY A 400 14.80 -3.65 -14.09
C GLY A 400 13.65 -3.48 -15.09
N GLY A 401 13.09 -4.59 -15.56
CA GLY A 401 12.10 -4.63 -16.65
C GLY A 401 12.72 -4.36 -18.02
N LEU A 402 11.89 -3.93 -18.98
CA LEU A 402 12.30 -3.62 -20.35
C LEU A 402 12.14 -2.14 -20.68
N ARG A 403 12.96 -1.65 -21.62
CA ARG A 403 12.80 -0.35 -22.27
C ARG A 403 11.67 -0.41 -23.31
N ALA A 404 11.26 0.73 -23.86
CA ALA A 404 10.26 0.83 -24.92
C ALA A 404 10.51 -0.16 -26.08
N ASN A 405 11.77 -0.23 -26.55
CA ASN A 405 12.20 -1.13 -27.62
C ASN A 405 12.31 -2.62 -27.24
N GLY A 406 12.14 -2.99 -25.96
CA GLY A 406 12.20 -4.38 -25.49
C GLY A 406 13.58 -4.87 -25.06
N GLU A 407 14.58 -3.99 -25.01
CA GLU A 407 15.89 -4.26 -24.40
C GLU A 407 15.83 -4.19 -22.86
N PRO A 408 16.72 -4.88 -22.13
CA PRO A 408 16.75 -4.82 -20.67
C PRO A 408 16.98 -3.38 -20.18
N ALA A 409 16.24 -2.99 -19.15
CA ALA A 409 16.29 -1.63 -18.60
C ALA A 409 17.18 -1.49 -17.35
N ALA A 410 17.72 -2.59 -16.84
CA ALA A 410 18.69 -2.56 -15.74
C ALA A 410 19.86 -1.62 -16.05
N ASN A 411 20.22 -0.79 -15.07
CA ASN A 411 21.30 0.18 -15.21
C ASN A 411 22.13 0.31 -13.92
N ARG A 412 23.23 1.07 -14.01
CA ARG A 412 24.17 1.23 -12.89
C ARG A 412 23.55 1.90 -11.67
N LEU A 413 22.68 2.91 -11.86
CA LEU A 413 22.02 3.57 -10.74
C LEU A 413 21.08 2.61 -9.99
N GLU A 414 20.38 1.71 -10.69
CA GLU A 414 19.54 0.69 -10.05
C GLU A 414 20.36 -0.31 -9.20
N MET A 415 21.61 -0.62 -9.59
CA MET A 415 22.55 -1.37 -8.74
C MET A 415 22.88 -0.62 -7.44
N LEU A 416 22.97 0.71 -7.51
CA LEU A 416 23.21 1.55 -6.33
C LEU A 416 21.96 1.69 -5.44
N PHE A 417 20.74 1.60 -5.99
CA PHE A 417 19.52 1.48 -5.19
C PHE A 417 19.52 0.19 -4.35
N LEU A 418 19.94 -0.93 -4.96
CA LEU A 418 20.10 -2.20 -4.25
C LEU A 418 21.19 -2.10 -3.17
N GLU A 419 22.33 -1.49 -3.49
CA GLU A 419 23.42 -1.25 -2.53
C GLU A 419 22.97 -0.38 -1.35
N ALA A 420 22.29 0.74 -1.61
CA ALA A 420 21.77 1.61 -0.56
C ALA A 420 20.74 0.89 0.33
N GLY A 421 19.93 0.00 -0.24
CA GLY A 421 19.01 -0.87 0.49
C GLY A 421 19.72 -1.89 1.40
N MET A 422 20.87 -2.40 0.98
CA MET A 422 21.71 -3.29 1.78
C MET A 422 22.44 -2.56 2.91
N ARG A 423 22.99 -1.37 2.62
CA ARG A 423 23.74 -0.57 3.60
C ARG A 423 22.84 0.12 4.63
N CYS A 424 21.77 0.77 4.17
CA CYS A 424 20.81 1.47 5.01
C CYS A 424 19.46 0.76 4.99
N ALA A 425 19.40 -0.37 5.69
CA ALA A 425 18.18 -1.14 5.82
C ALA A 425 17.10 -0.34 6.55
N THR A 426 16.05 0.02 5.81
CA THR A 426 14.85 0.73 6.28
C THR A 426 13.59 0.16 5.60
N PRO A 427 12.39 0.36 6.17
CA PRO A 427 11.12 -0.08 5.57
C PRO A 427 10.86 0.44 4.16
N GLN A 428 11.27 1.68 3.84
CA GLN A 428 10.92 2.36 2.60
C GLN A 428 12.11 3.07 1.94
N PRO A 429 12.07 3.28 0.61
CA PRO A 429 11.14 2.65 -0.32
C PRO A 429 11.36 1.13 -0.34
N THR A 430 10.28 0.37 -0.49
CA THR A 430 10.42 -1.04 -0.87
C THR A 430 10.98 -1.08 -2.28
N LEU A 431 11.81 -2.08 -2.57
CA LEU A 431 12.34 -2.32 -3.90
C LEU A 431 11.57 -3.48 -4.54
N THR A 432 11.29 -3.39 -5.84
CA THR A 432 10.62 -4.45 -6.61
C THR A 432 11.34 -4.67 -7.91
N VAL A 433 11.84 -5.88 -8.14
CA VAL A 433 12.41 -6.26 -9.44
C VAL A 433 11.29 -6.65 -10.39
N LEU A 434 11.22 -5.96 -11.52
CA LEU A 434 10.41 -6.36 -12.67
C LEU A 434 11.20 -7.40 -13.46
N TYR A 435 11.05 -8.67 -13.07
CA TYR A 435 11.81 -9.79 -13.59
C TYR A 435 11.56 -10.01 -15.08
N GLU A 436 12.65 -10.15 -15.83
CA GLU A 436 12.69 -10.57 -17.22
C GLU A 436 13.87 -11.51 -17.45
N GLU A 437 13.70 -12.46 -18.37
CA GLU A 437 14.78 -13.37 -18.77
C GLU A 437 15.96 -12.62 -19.39
N LYS A 438 15.70 -11.45 -19.98
CA LYS A 438 16.71 -10.59 -20.62
C LYS A 438 17.57 -9.80 -19.62
N LEU A 439 17.19 -9.74 -18.34
CA LEU A 439 17.94 -8.94 -17.37
C LEU A 439 19.34 -9.54 -17.15
N PRO A 440 20.39 -8.70 -16.99
CA PRO A 440 21.73 -9.19 -16.73
C PRO A 440 21.80 -10.05 -15.45
N GLU A 441 22.50 -11.19 -15.52
CA GLU A 441 22.70 -12.10 -14.38
C GLU A 441 23.27 -11.36 -13.16
N GLU A 442 24.21 -10.44 -13.38
CA GLU A 442 24.83 -9.64 -12.33
C GLU A 442 23.80 -8.80 -11.56
N PHE A 443 22.84 -8.20 -12.26
CA PHE A 443 21.76 -7.42 -11.66
C PHE A 443 20.83 -8.32 -10.83
N LEU A 444 20.44 -9.47 -11.39
CA LEU A 444 19.59 -10.44 -10.70
C LEU A 444 20.28 -10.99 -9.44
N LEU A 445 21.56 -11.33 -9.52
CA LEU A 445 22.34 -11.77 -8.37
C LEU A 445 22.48 -10.67 -7.31
N LYS A 446 22.69 -9.42 -7.71
CA LYS A 446 22.73 -8.28 -6.78
C LYS A 446 21.41 -8.09 -6.05
N ALA A 447 20.30 -8.22 -6.76
CA ALA A 447 18.97 -8.16 -6.17
C ALA A 447 18.73 -9.31 -5.18
N VAL A 448 19.18 -10.53 -5.50
CA VAL A 448 19.10 -11.66 -4.57
C VAL A 448 19.98 -11.48 -3.33
N GLU A 449 21.18 -10.93 -3.46
CA GLU A 449 22.01 -10.57 -2.28
C GLU A 449 21.29 -9.58 -1.37
N CYS A 450 20.56 -8.62 -1.95
CA CYS A 450 19.73 -7.69 -1.18
C CYS A 450 18.58 -8.44 -0.46
N THR A 451 17.84 -9.30 -1.16
CA THR A 451 16.79 -10.16 -0.56
C THR A 451 17.32 -10.98 0.62
N LYS A 452 18.52 -11.57 0.48
CA LYS A 452 19.15 -12.41 1.51
C LYS A 452 19.54 -11.67 2.78
N THR A 453 19.62 -10.34 2.77
CA THR A 453 19.90 -9.57 4.00
C THR A 453 18.79 -9.71 5.05
N GLY A 454 17.61 -10.22 4.64
CA GLY A 454 16.45 -10.36 5.54
C GLY A 454 15.61 -9.08 5.65
N CYS A 455 15.99 -8.00 4.95
CA CYS A 455 15.23 -6.74 4.95
C CYS A 455 13.87 -6.83 4.22
N GLY A 456 13.58 -7.94 3.54
CA GLY A 456 12.30 -8.22 2.89
C GLY A 456 12.14 -7.67 1.46
N TYR A 457 13.12 -6.92 0.95
CA TYR A 457 13.16 -6.46 -0.43
C TYR A 457 14.50 -6.86 -1.11
N PRO A 458 14.57 -6.88 -2.45
CA PRO A 458 13.47 -6.69 -3.39
C PRO A 458 12.41 -7.79 -3.33
N ALA A 459 11.17 -7.39 -3.61
CA ALA A 459 10.15 -8.31 -4.12
C ALA A 459 10.39 -8.58 -5.60
N TRP A 460 9.83 -9.66 -6.13
CA TRP A 460 10.02 -10.08 -7.52
C TRP A 460 8.68 -10.18 -8.20
N VAL A 461 8.49 -9.43 -9.29
CA VAL A 461 7.29 -9.42 -10.12
C VAL A 461 7.63 -9.90 -11.52
N ASN A 462 6.79 -10.76 -12.08
CA ASN A 462 6.86 -11.21 -13.46
C ASN A 462 6.46 -10.07 -14.41
N ASN A 463 7.46 -9.42 -15.02
CA ASN A 463 7.23 -8.29 -15.92
C ASN A 463 6.38 -8.68 -17.13
N ARG A 464 6.55 -9.90 -17.66
CA ARG A 464 5.76 -10.38 -18.79
C ARG A 464 4.28 -10.43 -18.45
N ASN A 465 3.93 -10.97 -17.28
CA ASN A 465 2.54 -11.03 -16.85
C ASN A 465 1.96 -9.63 -16.66
N ALA A 466 2.71 -8.73 -16.02
CA ALA A 466 2.29 -7.34 -15.82
C ALA A 466 2.04 -6.61 -17.15
N VAL A 467 2.94 -6.77 -18.12
CA VAL A 467 2.79 -6.21 -19.47
C VAL A 467 1.55 -6.76 -20.16
N GLU A 468 1.30 -8.06 -20.09
CA GLU A 468 0.13 -8.67 -20.75
C GLU A 468 -1.19 -8.23 -20.11
N PHE A 469 -1.28 -8.23 -18.77
CA PHE A 469 -2.43 -7.69 -18.05
C PHE A 469 -2.74 -6.25 -18.50
N LEU A 470 -1.73 -5.38 -18.57
CA LEU A 470 -1.96 -4.00 -18.99
C LEU A 470 -2.43 -3.89 -20.43
N ARG A 471 -1.89 -4.71 -21.34
CA ARG A 471 -2.30 -4.69 -22.75
C ARG A 471 -3.75 -5.11 -22.92
N GLU A 472 -4.18 -6.13 -22.19
CA GLU A 472 -5.56 -6.58 -22.22
C GLU A 472 -6.50 -5.54 -21.59
N GLN A 473 -6.17 -5.07 -20.39
CA GLN A 473 -7.04 -4.17 -19.63
C GLN A 473 -7.14 -2.77 -20.26
N PHE A 474 -6.02 -2.22 -20.72
CA PHE A 474 -5.94 -0.84 -21.23
C PHE A 474 -5.86 -0.77 -22.77
N GLY A 475 -5.93 -1.92 -23.46
CA GLY A 475 -6.03 -1.99 -24.92
C GLY A 475 -7.17 -1.15 -25.50
N PRO A 476 -8.39 -1.17 -24.93
CA PRO A 476 -9.49 -0.29 -25.35
C PRO A 476 -9.22 1.21 -25.17
N GLU A 477 -8.23 1.58 -24.35
CA GLU A 477 -7.76 2.96 -24.15
C GLU A 477 -6.48 3.26 -24.96
N GLY A 478 -6.07 2.35 -25.85
CA GLY A 478 -4.95 2.54 -26.77
C GLY A 478 -3.59 2.08 -26.24
N MET A 479 -3.54 1.27 -25.18
CA MET A 479 -2.29 0.68 -24.68
C MET A 479 -1.60 -0.16 -25.77
N THR A 480 -0.35 0.17 -26.09
CA THR A 480 0.49 -0.60 -27.00
C THR A 480 1.44 -1.50 -26.21
N LEU A 481 2.10 -2.47 -26.86
CA LEU A 481 3.14 -3.27 -26.22
C LEU A 481 4.32 -2.41 -25.75
N GLU A 482 4.70 -1.42 -26.56
CA GLU A 482 5.78 -0.48 -26.23
C GLU A 482 5.45 0.29 -24.96
N GLU A 483 4.25 0.89 -24.90
CA GLU A 483 3.79 1.67 -23.76
C GLU A 483 3.60 0.80 -22.51
N ALA A 484 3.05 -0.41 -22.69
CA ALA A 484 2.93 -1.38 -21.62
C ALA A 484 4.30 -1.74 -21.02
N ARG A 485 5.43 -1.65 -21.74
CA ARG A 485 6.75 -1.89 -21.12
C ARG A 485 7.16 -0.83 -20.11
N ALA A 486 6.49 0.31 -20.04
CA ALA A 486 6.75 1.34 -19.05
C ALA A 486 6.32 0.93 -17.64
N ILE A 487 5.68 -0.24 -17.44
CA ILE A 487 5.07 -0.66 -16.18
C ILE A 487 5.94 -0.37 -14.97
N ALA A 488 5.26 -0.04 -13.88
CA ALA A 488 5.81 -0.11 -12.54
C ALA A 488 4.70 -0.55 -11.59
N ILE A 489 5.10 -0.97 -10.40
CA ILE A 489 4.15 -1.30 -9.34
C ILE A 489 3.74 -0.03 -8.61
N GLY A 490 2.44 0.26 -8.60
CA GLY A 490 1.80 1.19 -7.69
C GLY A 490 1.53 0.47 -6.37
N GLY A 491 1.71 1.14 -5.24
CA GLY A 491 1.60 0.51 -3.93
C GLY A 491 2.47 -0.73 -3.74
N CYS A 492 1.83 -1.83 -3.37
CA CYS A 492 2.50 -3.06 -3.02
C CYS A 492 2.74 -3.98 -4.23
N LEU A 493 1.70 -4.20 -5.05
CA LEU A 493 1.67 -5.10 -6.21
C LEU A 493 0.70 -4.61 -7.30
N GLU A 494 0.12 -3.43 -7.15
CA GLU A 494 -0.92 -2.94 -8.04
C GLU A 494 -0.29 -2.49 -9.36
N THR A 495 -0.34 -3.40 -10.34
CA THR A 495 0.21 -3.21 -11.69
C THR A 495 -0.37 -1.94 -12.30
N SER A 496 0.48 -0.92 -12.43
CA SER A 496 0.06 0.42 -12.79
C SER A 496 0.50 0.77 -14.21
N PRO A 497 -0.43 1.28 -15.06
CA PRO A 497 -0.05 1.72 -16.39
C PRO A 497 0.78 3.00 -16.29
N CYS A 498 1.85 3.01 -17.07
CA CYS A 498 2.83 4.08 -17.15
C CYS A 498 2.98 4.50 -18.62
N ALA A 499 3.68 5.59 -18.85
CA ALA A 499 3.97 6.12 -20.17
C ALA A 499 5.46 6.38 -20.35
N TRP A 500 5.93 6.23 -21.59
CA TRP A 500 7.24 6.72 -21.98
C TRP A 500 7.21 8.21 -22.28
N HIS A 501 8.23 8.92 -21.83
CA HIS A 501 8.43 10.33 -22.08
C HIS A 501 9.83 10.60 -22.64
N THR A 502 9.91 11.48 -23.63
CA THR A 502 11.19 11.96 -24.16
C THR A 502 11.68 13.15 -23.34
N LEU A 503 12.66 12.90 -22.46
CA LEU A 503 13.39 13.91 -21.71
C LEU A 503 14.54 14.45 -22.55
N THR A 504 14.65 15.77 -22.66
CA THR A 504 15.82 16.45 -23.22
C THR A 504 16.68 17.02 -22.11
N LEU A 505 17.92 16.52 -21.99
CA LEU A 505 18.91 16.99 -21.01
C LEU A 505 20.24 17.23 -21.72
N ASN A 506 20.73 18.48 -21.66
CA ASN A 506 22.01 18.91 -22.25
C ASN A 506 22.17 18.52 -23.73
N GLY A 507 21.12 18.75 -24.53
CA GLY A 507 21.13 18.48 -25.97
C GLY A 507 21.02 17.00 -26.35
N ARG A 508 20.78 16.10 -25.39
CA ARG A 508 20.52 14.68 -25.62
C ARG A 508 19.09 14.32 -25.22
N SER A 509 18.49 13.39 -25.96
CA SER A 509 17.18 12.84 -25.67
C SER A 509 17.29 11.49 -24.96
N TYR A 510 16.48 11.30 -23.93
CA TYR A 510 16.37 10.08 -23.14
C TYR A 510 14.90 9.67 -23.06
N GLU A 511 14.63 8.38 -23.08
CA GLU A 511 13.29 7.86 -22.80
C GLU A 511 13.21 7.46 -21.33
N ILE A 512 12.31 8.12 -20.59
CA ILE A 512 12.08 7.83 -19.17
C ILE A 512 10.62 7.43 -18.93
N PRO A 513 10.35 6.47 -18.04
CA PRO A 513 9.00 6.05 -17.71
C PRO A 513 8.38 6.97 -16.62
N GLY A 514 7.06 7.06 -16.58
CA GLY A 514 6.33 7.67 -15.47
C GLY A 514 4.87 7.20 -15.43
N GLY A 515 4.24 7.18 -14.26
CA GLY A 515 2.86 6.71 -14.16
C GLY A 515 1.89 7.52 -15.03
N ALA A 516 0.88 6.85 -15.57
CA ALA A 516 -0.08 7.41 -16.55
C ALA A 516 -1.53 6.97 -16.30
N GLY A 517 -1.75 6.13 -15.28
CA GLY A 517 -3.07 5.64 -14.87
C GLY A 517 -3.66 6.40 -13.69
N GLN A 518 -4.97 6.23 -13.54
CA GLN A 518 -5.72 6.50 -12.31
C GLN A 518 -5.22 5.59 -11.15
N PRO A 519 -5.62 5.85 -9.90
CA PRO A 519 -5.45 4.92 -8.79
C PRO A 519 -5.82 3.49 -9.21
N THR A 520 -4.92 2.52 -8.98
CA THR A 520 -5.08 1.12 -9.44
C THR A 520 -5.47 0.15 -8.34
N SER A 521 -5.93 0.66 -7.19
CA SER A 521 -6.61 -0.10 -6.13
C SER A 521 -7.65 0.74 -5.42
N VAL A 522 -8.75 0.94 -6.14
CA VAL A 522 -9.93 1.72 -5.74
C VAL A 522 -11.17 1.06 -6.34
N GLY A 523 -12.33 1.25 -5.72
CA GLY A 523 -13.56 0.57 -6.09
C GLY A 523 -14.04 -0.30 -4.95
N VAL A 524 -14.18 -1.61 -5.16
CA VAL A 524 -14.59 -2.54 -4.11
C VAL A 524 -13.34 -3.02 -3.38
N HIS A 525 -13.16 -2.55 -2.15
CA HIS A 525 -12.03 -2.96 -1.31
C HIS A 525 -12.17 -4.39 -0.78
N PHE A 526 -11.12 -4.88 -0.10
CA PHE A 526 -10.95 -6.26 0.36
C PHE A 526 -12.24 -6.96 0.81
N VAL A 527 -12.76 -7.85 -0.04
CA VAL A 527 -13.87 -8.74 0.29
C VAL A 527 -13.35 -10.02 0.94
N ALA A 528 -13.77 -10.28 2.17
CA ALA A 528 -13.36 -11.44 2.96
C ALA A 528 -14.03 -12.73 2.49
N ASN A 529 -13.36 -13.50 1.62
CA ASN A 529 -13.91 -14.76 1.10
C ASN A 529 -14.40 -15.71 2.20
N PRO A 530 -13.66 -15.97 3.30
CA PRO A 530 -14.11 -16.89 4.33
C PRO A 530 -15.30 -16.35 5.14
N LYS A 531 -15.43 -15.02 5.29
CA LYS A 531 -16.58 -14.40 5.93
C LYS A 531 -17.83 -14.48 5.05
N VAL A 532 -17.69 -14.33 3.73
CA VAL A 532 -18.81 -14.58 2.80
C VAL A 532 -19.25 -16.04 2.88
N LEU A 533 -18.33 -16.99 2.94
CA LEU A 533 -18.66 -18.41 3.16
C LEU A 533 -19.36 -18.64 4.50
N GLU A 534 -18.92 -17.99 5.59
CA GLU A 534 -19.62 -18.02 6.88
C GLU A 534 -21.08 -17.57 6.72
N LEU A 535 -21.32 -16.46 6.03
CA LEU A 535 -22.68 -15.97 5.78
C LEU A 535 -23.50 -16.95 4.94
N VAL A 536 -22.92 -17.64 3.95
CA VAL A 536 -23.62 -18.71 3.23
C VAL A 536 -24.00 -19.85 4.18
N LEU A 537 -23.07 -20.30 5.02
CA LEU A 537 -23.33 -21.39 5.94
C LEU A 537 -24.43 -21.07 6.96
N PHE A 538 -24.60 -19.79 7.31
CA PHE A 538 -25.59 -19.30 8.27
C PHE A 538 -26.68 -18.42 7.64
N ASP A 539 -26.96 -18.61 6.36
CA ASP A 539 -28.09 -17.99 5.63
C ASP A 539 -28.18 -16.46 5.83
N GLY A 540 -27.04 -15.78 5.70
CA GLY A 540 -26.89 -14.32 5.76
C GLY A 540 -26.71 -13.74 7.17
N HIS A 541 -26.66 -14.59 8.21
CA HIS A 541 -26.53 -14.16 9.60
C HIS A 541 -25.07 -14.22 10.11
N ASP A 542 -24.56 -13.09 10.59
CA ASP A 542 -23.28 -13.00 11.30
C ASP A 542 -23.49 -13.33 12.77
N HIS A 543 -23.03 -14.50 13.19
CA HIS A 543 -23.14 -14.99 14.56
C HIS A 543 -22.20 -14.28 15.54
N ARG A 544 -21.11 -13.66 15.07
CA ARG A 544 -20.23 -12.84 15.93
C ARG A 544 -20.96 -11.59 16.40
N LEU A 545 -21.73 -10.96 15.50
CA LEU A 545 -22.47 -9.73 15.79
C LEU A 545 -23.91 -9.97 16.24
N GLY A 546 -24.47 -11.17 16.02
CA GLY A 546 -25.90 -11.44 16.25
C GLY A 546 -26.78 -10.64 15.29
N ARG A 547 -26.31 -10.39 14.06
CA ARG A 547 -26.94 -9.50 13.08
C ARG A 547 -27.09 -10.19 11.74
N ARG A 548 -28.13 -9.81 11.00
CA ARG A 548 -28.31 -10.24 9.61
C ARG A 548 -27.60 -9.25 8.69
N VAL A 549 -26.57 -9.74 7.98
CA VAL A 549 -25.76 -8.94 7.06
C VAL A 549 -26.35 -8.96 5.66
N LEU A 550 -26.72 -10.16 5.19
CA LEU A 550 -27.36 -10.37 3.89
C LEU A 550 -28.76 -10.94 4.08
N PRO A 551 -29.70 -10.65 3.16
CA PRO A 551 -30.98 -11.35 3.12
C PRO A 551 -30.77 -12.87 3.04
N PRO A 552 -31.63 -13.69 3.68
CA PRO A 552 -31.52 -15.14 3.61
C PRO A 552 -31.55 -15.61 2.15
N HIS A 553 -30.61 -16.47 1.77
CA HIS A 553 -30.61 -17.10 0.46
C HIS A 553 -31.67 -18.21 0.38
N GLY A 554 -32.09 -18.78 1.53
CA GLY A 554 -33.20 -19.73 1.62
C GLY A 554 -32.95 -21.07 0.93
N ARG A 555 -31.67 -21.47 0.81
CA ARG A 555 -31.24 -22.68 0.08
C ARG A 555 -30.91 -23.79 1.06
N ALA A 556 -31.25 -25.03 0.70
CA ALA A 556 -30.98 -26.20 1.53
C ALA A 556 -29.49 -26.59 1.59
N LEU A 557 -28.68 -26.15 0.61
CA LEU A 557 -27.26 -26.50 0.46
C LEU A 557 -27.02 -28.03 0.45
N ALA A 558 -27.89 -28.76 -0.26
CA ALA A 558 -27.92 -30.23 -0.25
C ALA A 558 -26.75 -30.86 -1.03
N THR A 559 -26.21 -30.14 -2.01
CA THR A 559 -25.04 -30.52 -2.80
C THR A 559 -23.93 -29.48 -2.69
N TYR A 560 -22.72 -29.85 -3.09
CA TYR A 560 -21.60 -28.90 -3.20
C TYR A 560 -21.93 -27.78 -4.21
N ASP A 561 -22.62 -28.11 -5.31
CA ASP A 561 -23.02 -27.12 -6.31
C ASP A 561 -24.03 -26.11 -5.75
N ASP A 562 -24.96 -26.54 -4.89
CA ASP A 562 -25.88 -25.64 -4.18
C ASP A 562 -25.12 -24.65 -3.27
N LEU A 563 -24.09 -25.14 -2.58
CA LEU A 563 -23.20 -24.32 -1.73
C LEU A 563 -22.43 -23.32 -2.58
N TRP A 564 -21.81 -23.78 -3.67
CA TRP A 564 -21.02 -22.94 -4.56
C TRP A 564 -21.89 -21.87 -5.23
N GLU A 565 -23.10 -22.21 -5.68
CA GLU A 565 -24.03 -21.24 -6.24
C GLU A 565 -24.49 -20.21 -5.18
N ALA A 566 -24.78 -20.64 -3.95
CA ALA A 566 -25.12 -19.72 -2.87
C ALA A 566 -23.96 -18.75 -2.55
N TYR A 567 -22.73 -19.26 -2.54
CA TYR A 567 -21.52 -18.45 -2.38
C TYR A 567 -21.37 -17.40 -3.47
N ARG A 568 -21.42 -17.81 -4.74
CA ARG A 568 -21.29 -16.88 -5.87
C ARG A 568 -22.35 -15.79 -5.81
N ARG A 569 -23.60 -16.13 -5.50
CA ARG A 569 -24.71 -15.16 -5.38
C ARG A 569 -24.49 -14.14 -4.27
N TYR A 570 -24.06 -14.57 -3.09
CA TYR A 570 -23.75 -13.64 -2.00
C TYR A 570 -22.55 -12.76 -2.32
N TYR A 571 -21.50 -13.31 -2.92
CA TYR A 571 -20.34 -12.53 -3.32
C TYR A 571 -20.71 -11.48 -4.38
N GLU A 572 -21.45 -11.87 -5.42
CA GLU A 572 -21.96 -10.98 -6.47
C GLU A 572 -22.87 -9.89 -5.90
N GLN A 573 -23.73 -10.23 -4.92
CA GLN A 573 -24.55 -9.23 -4.22
C GLN A 573 -23.69 -8.23 -3.44
N VAL A 574 -22.68 -8.70 -2.72
CA VAL A 574 -21.73 -7.84 -1.98
C VAL A 574 -21.00 -6.90 -2.94
N VAL A 575 -20.46 -7.43 -4.05
CA VAL A 575 -19.74 -6.63 -5.06
C VAL A 575 -20.68 -5.61 -5.72
N ASP A 576 -21.93 -5.97 -6.04
CA ASP A 576 -22.90 -5.05 -6.64
C ASP A 576 -23.21 -3.85 -5.73
N VAL A 577 -23.56 -4.12 -4.47
CA VAL A 577 -23.87 -3.12 -3.45
C VAL A 577 -22.67 -2.17 -3.29
N LEU A 578 -21.48 -2.75 -3.10
CA LEU A 578 -20.26 -1.98 -2.87
C LEU A 578 -19.83 -1.20 -4.10
N THR A 579 -19.97 -1.73 -5.31
CA THR A 579 -19.63 -1.00 -6.54
C THR A 579 -20.45 0.28 -6.64
N ARG A 580 -21.77 0.19 -6.43
CA ARG A 580 -22.66 1.36 -6.47
C ARG A 580 -22.33 2.38 -5.38
N ALA A 581 -22.09 1.94 -4.15
CA ALA A 581 -21.70 2.83 -3.05
C ALA A 581 -20.35 3.52 -3.34
N ASN A 582 -19.31 2.76 -3.69
CA ASN A 582 -17.99 3.31 -3.94
C ASN A 582 -17.96 4.21 -5.20
N ASN A 583 -18.80 3.96 -6.20
CA ASN A 583 -18.99 4.89 -7.32
C ASN A 583 -19.53 6.24 -6.86
N ILE A 584 -20.49 6.27 -5.93
CA ILE A 584 -20.99 7.52 -5.33
C ILE A 584 -19.86 8.24 -4.59
N GLN A 585 -19.09 7.52 -3.77
CA GLN A 585 -17.98 8.08 -2.99
C GLN A 585 -16.94 8.74 -3.88
N HIS A 586 -16.45 8.03 -4.89
CA HIS A 586 -15.46 8.54 -5.83
C HIS A 586 -16.02 9.65 -6.72
N ASP A 587 -17.31 9.62 -7.05
CA ASP A 587 -17.95 10.70 -7.82
C ASP A 587 -18.08 11.99 -7.00
N VAL A 588 -18.39 11.88 -5.71
CA VAL A 588 -18.36 13.03 -4.78
C VAL A 588 -16.93 13.56 -4.65
N TRP A 589 -15.96 12.68 -4.40
CA TRP A 589 -14.55 13.05 -4.29
C TRP A 589 -14.06 13.78 -5.55
N ARG A 590 -14.28 13.22 -6.75
CA ARG A 590 -13.77 13.83 -7.99
C ARG A 590 -14.43 15.16 -8.34
N LYS A 591 -15.60 15.47 -7.77
CA LYS A 591 -16.35 16.72 -7.98
C LYS A 591 -15.99 17.80 -6.96
N GLN A 592 -15.67 17.42 -5.72
CA GLN A 592 -15.44 18.37 -4.62
C GLN A 592 -13.97 18.49 -4.21
N ASN A 593 -13.18 17.42 -4.39
CA ASN A 593 -11.81 17.30 -3.91
C ASN A 593 -10.90 16.61 -4.93
N MET A 594 -11.02 16.96 -6.21
CA MET A 594 -10.14 16.41 -7.24
C MET A 594 -8.65 16.70 -6.96
N ALA A 595 -7.79 15.78 -7.40
CA ALA A 595 -6.35 16.00 -7.47
C ALA A 595 -6.04 17.13 -8.47
N VAL A 596 -5.14 18.06 -8.11
CA VAL A 596 -4.74 19.17 -8.99
C VAL A 596 -3.25 19.07 -9.30
N PHE A 597 -2.41 18.99 -8.26
CA PHE A 597 -0.97 18.86 -8.44
C PHE A 597 -0.60 17.48 -8.98
N HIS A 598 -1.26 16.40 -8.55
CA HIS A 598 -0.99 15.12 -9.20
C HIS A 598 -1.52 15.07 -10.62
N SER A 599 -2.68 15.71 -10.87
CA SER A 599 -3.25 15.76 -12.21
C SER A 599 -2.30 16.39 -13.23
N LEU A 600 -1.69 17.54 -12.93
CA LEU A 600 -0.76 18.15 -13.88
C LEU A 600 0.49 17.28 -14.15
N LEU A 601 0.85 16.40 -13.22
CA LEU A 601 1.96 15.47 -13.39
C LEU A 601 1.60 14.26 -14.25
N LYS A 602 0.31 13.99 -14.51
CA LYS A 602 -0.12 12.83 -15.31
C LYS A 602 -0.36 13.16 -16.77
N PRO A 603 0.23 12.39 -17.70
CA PRO A 603 -0.22 12.44 -19.08
C PRO A 603 -1.67 11.91 -19.15
N ASP A 604 -2.59 12.55 -19.87
CA ASP A 604 -2.41 13.69 -20.77
C ASP A 604 -3.06 14.98 -20.21
N CYS A 605 -3.18 15.13 -18.89
CA CYS A 605 -3.93 16.21 -18.25
C CYS A 605 -3.55 17.60 -18.74
N LEU A 606 -2.26 17.95 -18.69
CA LEU A 606 -1.75 19.25 -19.16
C LEU A 606 -1.96 19.47 -20.66
N ALA A 607 -1.98 18.41 -21.46
CA ALA A 607 -2.20 18.53 -22.90
C ALA A 607 -3.69 18.74 -23.22
N ARG A 608 -4.58 18.07 -22.48
CA ARG A 608 -6.04 18.08 -22.72
C ARG A 608 -6.78 19.17 -21.92
N GLY A 609 -6.15 19.73 -20.90
CA GLY A 609 -6.78 20.68 -19.98
C GLY A 609 -7.80 20.03 -19.05
N ARG A 610 -7.58 18.77 -18.66
CA ARG A 610 -8.53 17.99 -17.85
C ARG A 610 -7.84 17.43 -16.62
N HIS A 611 -8.46 17.52 -15.46
CA HIS A 611 -7.97 16.85 -14.24
C HIS A 611 -8.42 15.38 -14.19
N ILE A 612 -7.95 14.66 -13.17
CA ILE A 612 -8.26 13.25 -12.89
C ILE A 612 -9.77 12.94 -12.97
N GLY A 613 -10.61 13.81 -12.42
CA GLY A 613 -12.07 13.62 -12.37
C GLY A 613 -12.75 13.63 -13.73
N HIS A 614 -12.15 14.30 -14.72
CA HIS A 614 -12.66 14.43 -16.08
C HIS A 614 -11.89 13.56 -17.08
N LEU A 615 -11.38 12.40 -16.62
CA LEU A 615 -10.64 11.44 -17.46
C LEU A 615 -9.42 12.09 -18.15
N GLY A 616 -8.72 12.97 -17.43
CA GLY A 616 -7.51 13.61 -17.93
C GLY A 616 -6.31 12.66 -18.07
N TYR A 617 -6.28 11.59 -17.29
CA TYR A 617 -5.20 10.60 -17.30
C TYR A 617 -5.31 9.77 -18.58
N ARG A 618 -4.18 9.24 -19.05
CA ARG A 618 -4.14 8.42 -20.27
C ARG A 618 -4.95 7.14 -20.12
N TYR A 619 -4.85 6.50 -18.94
CA TYR A 619 -5.50 5.22 -18.63
C TYR A 619 -6.44 5.36 -17.43
N ASN A 620 -7.71 4.98 -17.60
CA ASN A 620 -8.76 5.22 -16.61
C ASN A 620 -9.59 3.98 -16.26
N ALA A 621 -9.40 2.86 -16.97
CA ALA A 621 -10.03 1.58 -16.64
C ALA A 621 -9.34 0.87 -15.46
N THR A 622 -9.16 1.58 -14.32
CA THR A 622 -8.29 1.16 -13.20
C THR A 622 -9.04 0.69 -11.94
N PHE A 623 -10.36 0.84 -11.87
CA PHE A 623 -11.15 0.42 -10.70
C PHE A 623 -11.21 -1.11 -10.62
N ASN A 624 -11.22 -1.66 -9.41
CA ASN A 624 -11.10 -3.10 -9.20
C ASN A 624 -11.95 -3.62 -8.03
N VAL A 625 -11.94 -4.94 -7.89
CA VAL A 625 -12.46 -5.70 -6.75
C VAL A 625 -11.28 -6.39 -6.06
N GLU A 626 -11.04 -6.03 -4.81
CA GLU A 626 -9.99 -6.61 -3.99
C GLU A 626 -10.51 -7.84 -3.25
N SER A 627 -9.80 -8.96 -3.33
CA SER A 627 -10.12 -10.18 -2.56
C SER A 627 -9.19 -10.36 -1.35
N CYS A 628 -9.66 -11.04 -0.32
CA CYS A 628 -8.82 -11.46 0.82
C CYS A 628 -9.24 -12.86 1.33
N GLY A 629 -8.27 -13.66 1.78
CA GLY A 629 -8.51 -14.98 2.39
C GLY A 629 -8.97 -16.08 1.43
N GLN A 630 -8.67 -15.93 0.13
CA GLN A 630 -8.99 -16.91 -0.92
C GLN A 630 -8.43 -18.32 -0.63
N VAL A 631 -7.21 -18.45 -0.06
CA VAL A 631 -6.66 -19.77 0.28
C VAL A 631 -7.44 -20.47 1.39
N ASN A 632 -7.92 -19.72 2.40
CA ASN A 632 -8.84 -20.28 3.41
C ASN A 632 -10.18 -20.67 2.82
N LEU A 633 -10.71 -19.91 1.84
CA LEU A 633 -11.90 -20.30 1.10
C LEU A 633 -11.68 -21.62 0.37
N VAL A 634 -10.64 -21.73 -0.45
CA VAL A 634 -10.32 -22.93 -1.23
C VAL A 634 -10.17 -24.14 -0.30
N ASN A 635 -9.39 -24.00 0.77
CA ASN A 635 -9.21 -25.06 1.76
C ASN A 635 -10.52 -25.44 2.47
N SER A 636 -11.40 -24.47 2.72
CA SER A 636 -12.70 -24.69 3.37
C SER A 636 -13.67 -25.41 2.44
N LEU A 637 -13.71 -25.02 1.17
CA LEU A 637 -14.51 -25.68 0.14
C LEU A 637 -14.01 -27.11 -0.10
N ALA A 638 -12.69 -27.34 -0.13
CA ALA A 638 -12.10 -28.67 -0.24
C ALA A 638 -12.47 -29.56 0.97
N ALA A 639 -12.47 -29.01 2.19
CA ALA A 639 -12.89 -29.71 3.39
C ALA A 639 -14.39 -30.04 3.38
N LEU A 640 -15.26 -29.09 3.01
CA LEU A 640 -16.71 -29.33 2.90
C LEU A 640 -17.02 -30.37 1.82
N LYS A 641 -16.40 -30.23 0.63
CA LYS A 641 -16.60 -31.16 -0.48
C LYS A 641 -16.21 -32.59 -0.09
N SER A 642 -15.02 -32.77 0.49
CA SER A 642 -14.52 -34.09 0.87
C SER A 642 -15.25 -34.70 2.08
N LEU A 643 -15.51 -33.92 3.14
CA LEU A 643 -16.02 -34.45 4.41
C LEU A 643 -17.54 -34.51 4.48
N VAL A 644 -18.27 -33.61 3.81
CA VAL A 644 -19.73 -33.51 3.88
C VAL A 644 -20.39 -34.09 2.64
N TYR A 645 -19.97 -33.68 1.44
CA TYR A 645 -20.69 -34.00 0.21
C TYR A 645 -20.26 -35.33 -0.42
N ASP A 646 -18.96 -35.48 -0.72
CA ASP A 646 -18.42 -36.66 -1.38
C ASP A 646 -18.26 -37.82 -0.37
N GLY A 647 -17.57 -37.57 0.75
CA GLY A 647 -17.27 -38.59 1.75
C GLY A 647 -18.37 -38.84 2.78
N LYS A 648 -19.35 -37.92 2.92
CA LYS A 648 -20.51 -38.02 3.83
C LYS A 648 -20.17 -38.43 5.26
N ARG A 649 -19.01 -38.02 5.74
CA ARG A 649 -18.51 -38.34 7.09
C ARG A 649 -19.20 -37.51 8.17
N TYR A 650 -19.58 -36.28 7.82
CA TYR A 650 -20.32 -35.36 8.66
C TYR A 650 -21.50 -34.76 7.90
N THR A 651 -22.55 -34.37 8.60
CA THR A 651 -23.61 -33.52 8.02
C THR A 651 -23.17 -32.06 8.03
N LEU A 652 -23.79 -31.23 7.18
CA LEU A 652 -23.51 -29.79 7.17
C LEU A 652 -23.85 -29.14 8.53
N ASP A 653 -24.90 -29.61 9.20
CA ASP A 653 -25.28 -29.10 10.53
C ASP A 653 -24.25 -29.44 11.60
N GLN A 654 -23.65 -30.64 11.57
CA GLN A 654 -22.54 -30.99 12.47
C GLN A 654 -21.34 -30.05 12.26
N VAL A 655 -21.04 -29.70 10.99
CA VAL A 655 -19.97 -28.74 10.70
C VAL A 655 -20.35 -27.35 11.21
N ARG A 656 -21.56 -26.84 10.93
CA ARG A 656 -22.07 -25.55 11.42
C ARG A 656 -21.98 -25.44 12.94
N ASP A 657 -22.39 -26.48 13.66
CA ASP A 657 -22.30 -26.55 15.12
C ASP A 657 -20.85 -26.51 15.60
N ALA A 658 -19.97 -27.24 14.93
CA ALA A 658 -18.55 -27.22 15.23
C ALA A 658 -17.92 -25.83 15.00
N LEU A 659 -18.27 -25.13 13.91
CA LEU A 659 -17.76 -23.77 13.66
C LEU A 659 -18.22 -22.78 14.74
N ARG A 660 -19.50 -22.82 15.13
CA ARG A 660 -20.05 -21.97 16.21
C ARG A 660 -19.41 -22.26 17.56
N ALA A 661 -19.11 -23.54 17.83
CA ALA A 661 -18.40 -23.97 19.03
C ALA A 661 -16.88 -23.74 18.94
N ASN A 662 -16.37 -23.16 17.84
CA ASN A 662 -14.95 -23.00 17.55
C ASN A 662 -14.16 -24.32 17.71
N PHE A 663 -14.78 -25.43 17.26
CA PHE A 663 -14.30 -26.80 17.43
C PHE A 663 -14.00 -27.22 18.88
N GLY A 664 -14.55 -26.51 19.87
CA GLY A 664 -14.26 -26.74 21.29
C GLY A 664 -12.97 -26.08 21.77
N TYR A 665 -12.38 -25.17 21.01
CA TYR A 665 -11.20 -24.40 21.41
C TYR A 665 -11.57 -23.00 21.88
N ARG A 666 -10.69 -22.40 22.68
CA ARG A 666 -10.72 -20.97 22.96
C ARG A 666 -10.42 -20.19 21.67
N THR A 667 -11.07 -19.05 21.53
CA THR A 667 -10.88 -18.12 20.40
C THR A 667 -9.52 -17.41 20.48
N ALA A 668 -9.08 -16.81 19.38
CA ALA A 668 -7.86 -16.00 19.36
C ALA A 668 -7.90 -14.84 20.37
N GLN A 669 -9.06 -14.24 20.59
CA GLN A 669 -9.23 -13.15 21.55
C GLN A 669 -9.07 -13.62 23.00
N GLU A 670 -9.54 -14.83 23.34
CA GLU A 670 -9.41 -15.40 24.68
C GLU A 670 -7.97 -15.83 25.01
N THR A 671 -7.22 -16.28 24.00
CA THR A 671 -5.84 -16.76 24.17
C THR A 671 -4.80 -15.66 23.97
N GLY A 672 -5.13 -14.61 23.22
CA GLY A 672 -4.18 -13.61 22.76
C GLY A 672 -3.22 -14.13 21.68
N ASN A 673 -3.50 -15.28 21.05
CA ASN A 673 -2.75 -15.83 19.92
C ASN A 673 -3.62 -15.85 18.66
N PHE A 674 -3.13 -15.22 17.59
CA PHE A 674 -3.87 -15.04 16.34
C PHE A 674 -3.42 -15.99 15.23
N SER A 675 -2.66 -17.03 15.56
CA SER A 675 -2.21 -18.08 14.64
C SER A 675 -2.65 -19.47 15.14
N MET A 676 -2.49 -20.48 14.30
CA MET A 676 -2.76 -21.88 14.66
C MET A 676 -1.63 -22.55 15.46
N ALA A 677 -0.56 -21.82 15.80
CA ALA A 677 0.63 -22.38 16.46
C ALA A 677 0.42 -22.74 17.94
N ALA A 678 -0.48 -22.04 18.65
CA ALA A 678 -0.84 -22.37 20.02
C ALA A 678 -2.36 -22.40 20.18
N GLN A 679 -2.92 -23.61 20.27
CA GLN A 679 -4.36 -23.85 20.37
C GLN A 679 -4.69 -24.31 21.79
N GLU A 680 -5.67 -23.68 22.42
CA GLU A 680 -6.11 -24.04 23.77
C GLU A 680 -7.51 -24.65 23.75
N ARG A 681 -7.61 -25.95 24.03
CA ARG A 681 -8.88 -26.66 24.08
C ARG A 681 -9.67 -26.28 25.34
N ARG A 682 -10.99 -26.16 25.24
CA ARG A 682 -11.85 -25.98 26.40
C ARG A 682 -11.93 -27.30 27.19
N PRO A 683 -11.86 -27.27 28.54
CA PRO A 683 -11.93 -28.49 29.35
C PRO A 683 -13.20 -29.31 29.16
N ASP A 684 -14.31 -28.64 28.86
CA ASP A 684 -15.66 -29.17 28.70
C ASP A 684 -16.04 -29.46 27.24
N ALA A 685 -15.11 -29.26 26.28
CA ALA A 685 -15.41 -29.46 24.87
C ALA A 685 -15.69 -30.93 24.54
N ALA A 686 -16.79 -31.16 23.83
CA ALA A 686 -17.23 -32.49 23.43
C ALA A 686 -16.17 -33.20 22.56
N PRO A 687 -15.83 -34.48 22.82
CA PRO A 687 -14.76 -35.19 22.11
C PRO A 687 -14.93 -35.28 20.59
N HIS A 688 -16.17 -35.28 20.09
CA HIS A 688 -16.44 -35.34 18.65
C HIS A 688 -15.97 -34.09 17.89
N LEU A 689 -15.92 -32.93 18.55
CA LEU A 689 -15.47 -31.67 17.93
C LEU A 689 -13.98 -31.71 17.58
N GLU A 690 -13.17 -32.34 18.44
CA GLU A 690 -11.74 -32.53 18.19
C GLU A 690 -11.50 -33.47 17.01
N ARG A 691 -12.30 -34.54 16.90
CA ARG A 691 -12.21 -35.46 15.75
C ARG A 691 -12.56 -34.74 14.44
N LEU A 692 -13.65 -33.98 14.44
CA LEU A 692 -14.09 -33.21 13.27
C LEU A 692 -13.03 -32.17 12.89
N HIS A 693 -12.49 -31.43 13.86
CA HIS A 693 -11.39 -30.49 13.64
C HIS A 693 -10.16 -31.14 13.02
N ALA A 694 -9.73 -32.28 13.57
CA ALA A 694 -8.59 -33.02 13.04
C ALA A 694 -8.84 -33.53 11.61
N ASP A 695 -10.09 -33.87 11.25
CA ASP A 695 -10.44 -34.22 9.87
C ASP A 695 -10.44 -33.00 8.95
N CYS A 696 -10.94 -31.85 9.39
CA CYS A 696 -10.82 -30.57 8.67
C CYS A 696 -9.37 -30.23 8.36
N LEU A 697 -8.46 -30.37 9.34
CA LEU A 697 -7.02 -30.13 9.16
C LEU A 697 -6.34 -31.14 8.22
N ARG A 698 -6.88 -32.35 8.09
CA ARG A 698 -6.36 -33.41 7.19
C ARG A 698 -6.99 -33.44 5.81
N ALA A 699 -8.12 -32.78 5.61
CA ALA A 699 -8.73 -32.64 4.29
C ALA A 699 -7.74 -32.01 3.29
N PRO A 700 -7.91 -32.22 1.97
CA PRO A 700 -7.04 -31.62 0.94
C PRO A 700 -6.79 -30.13 1.19
N LYS A 701 -5.55 -29.69 0.96
CA LYS A 701 -5.12 -28.30 1.15
C LYS A 701 -4.35 -27.82 -0.07
N TYR A 702 -4.69 -26.61 -0.49
CA TYR A 702 -3.91 -25.84 -1.46
C TYR A 702 -2.43 -25.76 -1.05
N GLY A 703 -1.55 -25.72 -2.05
CA GLY A 703 -0.11 -25.55 -1.87
C GLY A 703 0.67 -26.86 -1.78
N ASN A 704 0.09 -27.96 -2.27
CA ASN A 704 0.62 -29.31 -2.15
C ASN A 704 0.63 -30.11 -3.46
N ASP A 705 0.37 -29.46 -4.60
CA ASP A 705 0.12 -30.12 -5.89
C ASP A 705 -1.00 -31.18 -5.75
N ASP A 706 -2.12 -30.77 -5.15
CA ASP A 706 -3.28 -31.63 -4.89
C ASP A 706 -4.42 -31.20 -5.82
N PRO A 707 -4.75 -32.00 -6.86
CA PRO A 707 -5.78 -31.64 -7.83
C PRO A 707 -7.15 -31.36 -7.23
N ALA A 708 -7.47 -31.90 -6.05
CA ALA A 708 -8.76 -31.67 -5.40
C ALA A 708 -8.89 -30.23 -4.86
N ALA A 709 -7.82 -29.68 -4.28
CA ALA A 709 -7.81 -28.30 -3.81
C ALA A 709 -7.50 -27.32 -4.96
N ASP A 710 -6.56 -27.68 -5.84
CA ASP A 710 -6.12 -26.81 -6.93
C ASP A 710 -7.21 -26.66 -8.01
N GLY A 711 -8.03 -27.69 -8.22
CA GLY A 711 -9.22 -27.60 -9.07
C GLY A 711 -10.26 -26.59 -8.55
N ILE A 712 -10.42 -26.49 -7.23
CA ILE A 712 -11.31 -25.49 -6.59
C ILE A 712 -10.73 -24.09 -6.75
N LEU A 713 -9.40 -23.93 -6.59
CA LEU A 713 -8.75 -22.64 -6.87
C LEU A 713 -8.97 -22.24 -8.33
N GLN A 714 -8.75 -23.15 -9.28
CA GLN A 714 -8.95 -22.87 -10.70
C GLN A 714 -10.41 -22.48 -11.02
N GLU A 715 -11.39 -23.15 -10.41
CA GLU A 715 -12.81 -22.80 -10.54
C GLU A 715 -13.09 -21.40 -9.98
N TYR A 716 -12.60 -21.12 -8.77
CA TYR A 716 -12.74 -19.80 -8.12
C TYR A 716 -12.12 -18.70 -8.98
N GLU A 717 -10.87 -18.83 -9.40
CA GLU A 717 -10.17 -17.82 -10.20
C GLU A 717 -10.84 -17.61 -11.55
N THR A 718 -11.36 -18.68 -12.14
CA THR A 718 -12.07 -18.60 -13.41
C THR A 718 -13.35 -17.80 -13.31
N TRP A 719 -14.13 -18.01 -12.25
CA TRP A 719 -15.32 -17.24 -11.98
C TRP A 719 -14.99 -15.82 -11.48
N PHE A 720 -14.14 -15.65 -10.47
CA PHE A 720 -13.88 -14.37 -9.81
C PHE A 720 -13.33 -13.33 -10.78
N CYS A 721 -12.29 -13.68 -11.57
CA CYS A 721 -11.70 -12.77 -12.54
C CYS A 721 -12.68 -12.38 -13.65
N ALA A 722 -13.61 -13.27 -14.03
CA ALA A 722 -14.66 -12.96 -15.01
C ALA A 722 -15.79 -12.11 -14.39
N MET A 723 -16.22 -12.44 -13.18
CA MET A 723 -17.30 -11.78 -12.44
C MET A 723 -16.99 -10.31 -12.20
N CYS A 724 -15.74 -9.97 -11.85
CA CYS A 724 -15.34 -8.57 -11.64
C CYS A 724 -15.64 -7.68 -12.85
N ARG A 725 -15.52 -8.22 -14.07
CA ARG A 725 -15.75 -7.49 -15.33
C ARG A 725 -17.23 -7.20 -15.63
N ASN A 726 -18.15 -7.81 -14.88
CA ASN A 726 -19.60 -7.54 -15.02
C ASN A 726 -20.03 -6.23 -14.35
N TYR A 727 -19.14 -5.62 -13.56
CA TYR A 727 -19.41 -4.39 -12.84
C TYR A 727 -18.66 -3.23 -13.47
N GLU A 728 -19.24 -2.04 -13.40
CA GLU A 728 -18.67 -0.83 -13.99
C GLU A 728 -18.38 0.24 -12.94
N SER A 729 -17.27 0.94 -13.12
CA SER A 729 -16.90 2.09 -12.30
C SER A 729 -17.69 3.33 -12.69
N LEU A 730 -17.55 4.41 -11.91
CA LEU A 730 -18.07 5.75 -12.20
C LEU A 730 -17.60 6.35 -13.55
N TYR A 731 -16.65 5.69 -14.22
CA TYR A 731 -16.14 6.06 -15.54
C TYR A 731 -16.70 5.18 -16.67
N ALA A 732 -17.69 4.33 -16.37
CA ALA A 732 -18.26 3.35 -17.30
C ALA A 732 -17.16 2.44 -17.88
N LYS A 733 -16.26 1.98 -17.01
CA LYS A 733 -15.20 1.02 -17.35
C LYS A 733 -15.39 -0.25 -16.52
N PRO A 734 -15.18 -1.44 -17.12
CA PRO A 734 -15.29 -2.68 -16.39
C PRO A 734 -14.24 -2.75 -15.27
N LEU A 735 -14.65 -3.25 -14.11
CA LEU A 735 -13.75 -3.56 -13.01
C LEU A 735 -12.91 -4.80 -13.36
N TYR A 736 -11.80 -4.99 -12.65
CA TYR A 736 -10.96 -6.20 -12.70
C TYR A 736 -10.62 -6.68 -11.28
N SER A 737 -9.95 -7.82 -11.15
CA SER A 737 -9.56 -8.38 -9.85
C SER A 737 -8.20 -7.87 -9.36
N CYS A 738 -8.10 -7.55 -8.07
CA CYS A 738 -6.86 -7.32 -7.32
C CYS A 738 -6.78 -8.31 -6.16
N GLN A 739 -5.64 -8.99 -5.99
CA GLN A 739 -5.53 -10.14 -5.09
C GLN A 739 -4.26 -10.06 -4.24
N ILE A 740 -4.39 -9.36 -3.12
CA ILE A 740 -3.34 -9.13 -2.11
C ILE A 740 -3.96 -9.20 -0.72
N SER A 741 -3.16 -9.38 0.32
CA SER A 741 -3.68 -9.34 1.70
C SER A 741 -3.36 -8.05 2.43
N VAL A 742 -2.22 -7.42 2.13
CA VAL A 742 -1.58 -6.42 3.01
C VAL A 742 -1.62 -6.91 4.47
N SER A 743 -2.08 -6.12 5.44
CA SER A 743 -2.37 -6.59 6.81
C SER A 743 -3.85 -6.97 7.03
N THR A 744 -4.68 -6.87 5.99
CA THR A 744 -6.14 -7.04 6.06
C THR A 744 -6.57 -8.43 6.53
N HIS A 745 -5.78 -9.45 6.20
CA HIS A 745 -5.95 -10.83 6.66
C HIS A 745 -5.95 -10.98 8.20
N GLY A 746 -5.35 -10.03 8.93
CA GLY A 746 -5.43 -9.96 10.39
C GLY A 746 -6.81 -9.50 10.87
N ALA A 747 -7.27 -8.34 10.40
CA ALA A 747 -8.54 -7.75 10.84
C ALA A 747 -9.76 -8.55 10.37
N GLN A 748 -9.79 -8.98 9.11
CA GLN A 748 -10.89 -9.80 8.59
C GLN A 748 -10.88 -11.23 9.16
N GLY A 749 -9.69 -11.77 9.46
CA GLY A 749 -9.57 -13.01 10.23
C GLY A 749 -10.18 -12.86 11.63
N ALA A 750 -9.84 -11.79 12.33
CA ALA A 750 -10.40 -11.48 13.65
C ALA A 750 -11.94 -11.33 13.64
N ALA A 751 -12.53 -10.88 12.54
CA ALA A 751 -13.98 -10.71 12.36
C ALA A 751 -14.74 -12.01 12.01
N THR A 752 -14.02 -13.11 11.80
CA THR A 752 -14.56 -14.35 11.22
C THR A 752 -14.45 -15.50 12.21
N LEU A 753 -15.52 -16.30 12.27
CA LEU A 753 -15.57 -17.51 13.08
C LEU A 753 -14.54 -18.55 12.60
N ALA A 754 -14.57 -19.72 13.25
CA ALA A 754 -13.81 -20.86 12.77
C ALA A 754 -14.30 -21.25 11.38
N THR A 755 -13.40 -21.72 10.51
CA THR A 755 -13.71 -22.05 9.12
C THR A 755 -13.53 -23.55 8.85
N PRO A 756 -14.23 -24.12 7.84
CA PRO A 756 -14.19 -25.55 7.55
C PRO A 756 -12.80 -26.13 7.22
N ASP A 757 -11.82 -25.29 6.87
CA ASP A 757 -10.41 -25.68 6.71
C ASP A 757 -9.71 -26.04 8.05
N GLY A 758 -10.38 -25.83 9.18
CA GLY A 758 -9.87 -26.09 10.53
C GLY A 758 -9.21 -24.88 11.19
N ARG A 759 -9.16 -23.72 10.52
CA ARG A 759 -8.72 -22.46 11.13
C ARG A 759 -9.71 -22.07 12.25
N LEU A 760 -9.17 -21.65 13.40
CA LEU A 760 -9.96 -21.25 14.57
C LEU A 760 -10.43 -19.79 14.49
N ALA A 761 -11.54 -19.51 15.18
CA ALA A 761 -12.18 -18.20 15.24
C ALA A 761 -11.22 -17.10 15.71
N GLY A 762 -11.22 -16.01 14.95
CA GLY A 762 -10.44 -14.82 15.23
C GLY A 762 -8.95 -14.89 14.86
N THR A 763 -8.44 -16.03 14.39
CA THR A 763 -7.06 -16.13 13.89
C THR A 763 -6.94 -15.49 12.51
N THR A 764 -5.73 -15.19 12.04
CA THR A 764 -5.55 -14.57 10.71
C THR A 764 -6.03 -15.48 9.58
N TYR A 765 -6.39 -14.88 8.45
CA TYR A 765 -6.39 -15.61 7.17
C TYR A 765 -4.95 -15.91 6.71
N ALA A 766 -4.83 -16.70 5.65
CA ALA A 766 -3.62 -16.84 4.87
C ALA A 766 -3.20 -15.46 4.36
N ASP A 767 -1.90 -15.20 4.39
CA ASP A 767 -1.33 -14.00 3.78
C ASP A 767 -1.35 -14.11 2.25
N GLY A 768 -1.24 -12.97 1.58
CA GLY A 768 -1.24 -12.88 0.13
C GLY A 768 -2.49 -13.46 -0.54
N SER A 769 -2.33 -13.78 -1.83
CA SER A 769 -3.35 -14.52 -2.58
C SER A 769 -2.99 -15.97 -2.89
N MET A 770 -1.69 -16.26 -2.98
CA MET A 770 -1.13 -17.54 -3.40
C MET A 770 -0.12 -18.10 -2.39
N SER A 771 -0.08 -17.59 -1.16
CA SER A 771 0.66 -18.23 -0.07
C SER A 771 -0.17 -19.37 0.52
N ALA A 772 0.47 -20.48 0.87
CA ALA A 772 -0.21 -21.51 1.65
C ALA A 772 -0.61 -20.97 3.03
N TYR A 773 -1.70 -21.49 3.59
CA TYR A 773 -2.02 -21.21 4.99
C TYR A 773 -0.93 -21.84 5.88
N PRO A 774 -0.44 -21.15 6.92
CA PRO A 774 0.70 -21.64 7.70
C PRO A 774 0.58 -23.12 8.15
N GLY A 775 1.56 -23.93 7.78
CA GLY A 775 1.63 -25.37 8.12
C GLY A 775 0.80 -26.32 7.23
N THR A 776 0.14 -25.80 6.17
CA THR A 776 -0.60 -26.63 5.21
C THR A 776 0.21 -27.06 4.01
N ASP A 777 1.26 -26.32 3.62
CA ASP A 777 2.24 -26.66 2.59
C ASP A 777 3.26 -27.68 3.11
N ARG A 778 3.00 -28.96 2.83
CA ARG A 778 3.77 -30.11 3.35
C ARG A 778 4.58 -30.84 2.27
N HIS A 779 4.45 -30.45 1.01
CA HIS A 779 5.16 -31.06 -0.13
C HIS A 779 6.25 -30.16 -0.74
N GLY A 780 6.70 -29.13 0.00
CA GLY A 780 7.81 -28.29 -0.41
C GLY A 780 7.39 -27.09 -1.28
N PRO A 781 8.33 -26.17 -1.58
CA PRO A 781 8.00 -24.91 -2.23
C PRO A 781 7.62 -25.09 -3.71
N PHE A 782 8.13 -26.13 -4.38
CA PHE A 782 7.77 -26.42 -5.78
C PHE A 782 6.33 -26.93 -5.92
N ALA A 783 5.84 -27.74 -4.98
CA ALA A 783 4.43 -28.15 -4.97
C ALA A 783 3.52 -26.94 -4.74
N LEU A 784 3.92 -26.03 -3.84
CA LEU A 784 3.23 -24.73 -3.67
C LEU A 784 3.23 -23.92 -4.97
N PHE A 785 4.34 -23.86 -5.69
CA PHE A 785 4.42 -23.15 -6.97
C PHE A 785 3.48 -23.76 -8.01
N THR A 786 3.43 -25.09 -8.13
CA THR A 786 2.52 -25.78 -9.05
C THR A 786 1.06 -25.51 -8.72
N SER A 787 0.67 -25.60 -7.44
CA SER A 787 -0.67 -25.21 -6.99
C SER A 787 -0.99 -23.75 -7.29
N ALA A 788 -0.06 -22.84 -7.01
CA ALA A 788 -0.25 -21.41 -7.27
C ALA A 788 -0.48 -21.12 -8.76
N THR A 789 0.26 -21.78 -9.65
CA THR A 789 0.20 -21.55 -11.11
C THR A 789 -0.78 -22.49 -11.83
N CYS A 790 -1.78 -23.05 -11.15
CA CYS A 790 -2.81 -23.88 -11.77
C CYS A 790 -3.81 -23.06 -12.63
N TRP A 791 -3.64 -21.74 -12.68
CA TRP A 791 -4.43 -20.79 -13.45
C TRP A 791 -3.54 -19.69 -14.05
N ASP A 792 -4.05 -18.97 -15.05
CA ASP A 792 -3.32 -17.88 -15.71
C ASP A 792 -3.41 -16.57 -14.93
N HIS A 793 -2.31 -16.18 -14.28
CA HIS A 793 -2.23 -14.99 -13.45
C HIS A 793 -2.38 -13.67 -14.23
N THR A 794 -2.28 -13.67 -15.56
CA THR A 794 -2.50 -12.45 -16.36
C THR A 794 -3.96 -11.99 -16.36
N ARG A 795 -4.88 -12.87 -15.98
CA ARG A 795 -6.32 -12.60 -15.88
C ARG A 795 -6.69 -11.65 -14.72
N SER A 796 -5.76 -11.45 -13.79
CA SER A 796 -5.89 -10.57 -12.63
C SER A 796 -4.79 -9.51 -12.65
N GLN A 797 -4.99 -8.39 -11.96
CA GLN A 797 -3.96 -7.35 -11.85
C GLN A 797 -2.67 -7.89 -11.25
N ASN A 798 -2.80 -8.80 -10.28
CA ASN A 798 -1.71 -9.38 -9.53
C ASN A 798 -2.15 -10.67 -8.83
N SER A 799 -1.16 -11.41 -8.33
CA SER A 799 -1.34 -12.40 -7.27
C SER A 799 -0.08 -12.47 -6.40
N GLN A 800 -0.26 -12.60 -5.09
CA GLN A 800 0.79 -12.38 -4.09
C GLN A 800 1.18 -13.68 -3.38
N LEU A 801 2.45 -14.08 -3.49
CA LEU A 801 3.03 -15.18 -2.72
C LEU A 801 4.12 -14.66 -1.76
N ASN A 802 4.08 -15.11 -0.51
CA ASN A 802 5.15 -14.96 0.46
C ASN A 802 5.80 -16.31 0.74
N LEU A 803 7.12 -16.31 0.91
CA LEU A 803 7.88 -17.49 1.33
C LEU A 803 8.84 -17.12 2.47
N LYS A 804 8.97 -17.97 3.48
CA LYS A 804 9.93 -17.76 4.58
C LYS A 804 11.03 -18.82 4.52
N LEU A 805 12.27 -18.36 4.45
CA LEU A 805 13.46 -19.17 4.37
C LEU A 805 14.29 -18.99 5.64
N HIS A 806 14.82 -20.09 6.17
CA HIS A 806 15.84 -19.99 7.21
C HIS A 806 17.13 -19.41 6.59
N PRO A 807 17.87 -18.50 7.26
CA PRO A 807 19.10 -17.91 6.70
C PRO A 807 20.16 -18.93 6.28
N GLY A 808 20.16 -20.10 6.92
CA GLY A 808 21.03 -21.23 6.55
C GLY A 808 20.77 -21.79 5.14
N ALA A 809 19.54 -21.70 4.62
CA ALA A 809 19.15 -22.26 3.33
C ALA A 809 19.77 -21.51 2.13
N VAL A 810 20.12 -20.23 2.33
CA VAL A 810 20.58 -19.32 1.28
C VAL A 810 21.97 -18.73 1.56
N ARG A 811 22.80 -19.40 2.37
CA ARG A 811 24.13 -18.90 2.75
C ARG A 811 25.11 -18.84 1.57
N GLY A 812 25.90 -17.76 1.52
CA GLY A 812 26.97 -17.56 0.54
C GLY A 812 26.47 -17.44 -0.90
N LEU A 813 27.40 -17.39 -1.85
CA LEU A 813 27.08 -17.21 -3.29
C LEU A 813 26.25 -18.37 -3.86
N ALA A 814 26.53 -19.61 -3.41
CA ALA A 814 25.74 -20.78 -3.82
C ALA A 814 24.28 -20.66 -3.38
N GLY A 815 24.04 -20.16 -2.17
CA GLY A 815 22.70 -19.86 -1.68
C GLY A 815 22.00 -18.76 -2.46
N SER A 816 22.72 -17.75 -2.94
CA SER A 816 22.18 -16.71 -3.83
C SER A 816 21.72 -17.29 -5.15
N ARG A 817 22.53 -18.16 -5.76
CA ARG A 817 22.13 -18.84 -7.01
C ARG A 817 20.91 -19.71 -6.80
N LYS A 818 20.85 -20.48 -5.70
CA LYS A 818 19.66 -21.28 -5.35
C LYS A 818 18.40 -20.43 -5.18
N LEU A 819 18.49 -19.30 -4.48
CA LEU A 819 17.35 -18.40 -4.29
C LEU A 819 16.91 -17.75 -5.62
N LEU A 820 17.88 -17.40 -6.48
CA LEU A 820 17.58 -16.92 -7.84
C LEU A 820 16.87 -18.01 -8.65
N ASP A 821 17.37 -19.24 -8.65
CA ASP A 821 16.81 -20.35 -9.40
C ASP A 821 15.41 -20.75 -8.89
N LEU A 822 15.18 -20.71 -7.57
CA LEU A 822 13.85 -20.88 -6.97
C LEU A 822 12.89 -19.79 -7.46
N THR A 823 13.33 -18.52 -7.43
CA THR A 823 12.54 -17.38 -7.94
C THR A 823 12.20 -17.57 -9.42
N ARG A 824 13.19 -17.94 -10.24
CA ARG A 824 13.01 -18.23 -11.67
C ARG A 824 12.03 -19.36 -11.90
N ALA A 825 12.10 -20.44 -11.12
CA ALA A 825 11.23 -21.59 -11.28
C ALA A 825 9.76 -21.21 -11.11
N TYR A 826 9.43 -20.34 -10.15
CA TYR A 826 8.07 -19.84 -9.97
C TYR A 826 7.65 -18.87 -11.08
N LEU A 827 8.47 -17.87 -11.40
CA LEU A 827 8.11 -16.85 -12.38
C LEU A 827 8.02 -17.43 -13.81
N ARG A 828 8.87 -18.41 -14.16
CA ARG A 828 8.81 -19.12 -15.46
C ARG A 828 7.56 -19.98 -15.62
N GLN A 829 6.98 -20.46 -14.52
CA GLN A 829 5.71 -21.18 -14.53
C GLN A 829 4.49 -20.25 -14.70
N GLY A 830 4.70 -18.92 -14.76
CA GLY A 830 3.62 -17.94 -14.87
C GLY A 830 3.19 -17.36 -13.53
N GLY A 831 3.90 -17.66 -12.43
CA GLY A 831 3.71 -16.98 -11.15
C GLY A 831 3.91 -15.46 -11.30
N PHE A 832 3.02 -14.67 -10.70
CA PHE A 832 3.04 -13.21 -10.85
C PHE A 832 4.07 -12.57 -9.92
N HIS A 833 4.07 -12.92 -8.64
CA HIS A 833 4.95 -12.30 -7.66
C HIS A 833 5.37 -13.25 -6.55
N ILE A 834 6.63 -13.12 -6.11
CA ILE A 834 7.17 -13.76 -4.91
C ILE A 834 8.03 -12.77 -4.10
N GLN A 835 7.90 -12.83 -2.78
CA GLN A 835 8.76 -12.11 -1.83
C GLN A 835 9.15 -12.99 -0.65
N TYR A 836 10.25 -12.64 0.01
CA TYR A 836 10.89 -13.52 0.98
C TYR A 836 11.05 -12.86 2.35
N ASN A 837 10.78 -13.63 3.39
CA ASN A 837 11.44 -13.46 4.68
C ASN A 837 12.67 -14.38 4.71
N VAL A 838 13.84 -13.84 5.03
CA VAL A 838 15.06 -14.63 5.27
C VAL A 838 15.46 -14.43 6.72
N ILE A 839 14.82 -15.17 7.60
CA ILE A 839 14.90 -14.97 9.05
C ILE A 839 14.56 -16.26 9.79
N ASP A 840 15.21 -16.47 10.92
CA ASP A 840 14.90 -17.55 11.86
C ASP A 840 13.67 -17.15 12.70
N SER A 841 12.65 -18.01 12.73
CA SER A 841 11.43 -17.78 13.50
C SER A 841 11.68 -17.63 15.01
N ASP A 842 12.76 -18.18 15.54
CA ASP A 842 13.12 -17.99 16.96
C ASP A 842 13.55 -16.56 17.27
N VAL A 843 14.18 -15.86 16.32
CA VAL A 843 14.48 -14.42 16.44
C VAL A 843 13.19 -13.62 16.54
N LEU A 844 12.16 -13.98 15.77
CA LEU A 844 10.86 -13.31 15.82
C LEU A 844 10.14 -13.54 17.16
N ARG A 845 10.19 -14.77 17.68
CA ARG A 845 9.61 -15.11 19.00
C ARG A 845 10.32 -14.36 20.12
N GLU A 846 11.64 -14.24 20.07
CA GLU A 846 12.40 -13.45 21.04
C GLU A 846 12.06 -11.96 20.92
N ALA A 847 12.03 -11.42 19.70
CA ALA A 847 11.67 -10.03 19.45
C ALA A 847 10.23 -9.68 19.84
N GLN A 848 9.31 -10.65 19.82
CA GLN A 848 7.96 -10.47 20.34
C GLN A 848 7.93 -10.36 21.87
N LYS A 849 8.79 -11.11 22.58
CA LYS A 849 8.90 -11.07 24.05
C LYS A 849 9.69 -9.87 24.56
N HIS A 850 10.75 -9.51 23.85
CA HIS A 850 11.72 -8.47 24.22
C HIS A 850 11.88 -7.41 23.10
N PRO A 851 10.79 -6.73 22.69
CA PRO A 851 10.82 -5.78 21.56
C PRO A 851 11.83 -4.64 21.74
N GLU A 852 12.15 -4.26 22.98
CA GLU A 852 13.14 -3.23 23.31
C GLU A 852 14.56 -3.57 22.83
N ARG A 853 14.86 -4.86 22.62
CA ARG A 853 16.16 -5.33 22.14
C ARG A 853 16.25 -5.40 20.61
N HIS A 854 15.14 -5.16 19.91
CA HIS A 854 15.00 -5.42 18.47
C HIS A 854 14.36 -4.22 17.73
N ARG A 855 14.74 -2.98 18.10
CA ARG A 855 14.15 -1.73 17.55
C ARG A 855 14.27 -1.62 16.03
N ASP A 856 15.36 -2.13 15.47
CA ASP A 856 15.71 -2.05 14.05
C ASP A 856 15.37 -3.32 13.26
N LEU A 857 14.80 -4.35 13.90
CA LEU A 857 14.44 -5.60 13.24
C LEU A 857 13.35 -5.34 12.20
N LEU A 858 13.66 -5.66 10.94
CA LEU A 858 12.75 -5.57 9.80
C LEU A 858 12.20 -6.95 9.45
N VAL A 859 10.93 -7.00 9.08
CA VAL A 859 10.31 -8.20 8.52
C VAL A 859 9.46 -7.85 7.31
N ARG A 860 9.32 -8.81 6.39
CA ARG A 860 8.37 -8.74 5.29
C ARG A 860 7.00 -9.22 5.77
N VAL A 861 5.94 -8.45 5.52
CA VAL A 861 4.57 -8.85 5.84
C VAL A 861 3.87 -9.33 4.57
N ALA A 862 3.30 -8.42 3.79
CA ALA A 862 2.65 -8.73 2.52
C ALA A 862 2.72 -7.49 1.61
N GLY A 863 3.79 -7.39 0.83
CA GLY A 863 4.00 -6.30 -0.12
C GLY A 863 4.68 -5.08 0.49
N PHE A 864 5.05 -5.14 1.77
CA PHE A 864 5.84 -4.14 2.46
C PHE A 864 6.73 -4.76 3.54
N THR A 865 7.81 -4.04 3.84
CA THR A 865 8.67 -4.27 4.99
C THR A 865 8.27 -3.31 6.11
N GLN A 866 8.32 -3.75 7.37
CA GLN A 866 8.09 -2.88 8.52
C GLN A 866 8.99 -3.26 9.70
N TYR A 867 9.26 -2.31 10.60
CA TYR A 867 9.90 -2.58 11.88
C TYR A 867 9.00 -3.49 12.74
N TRP A 868 9.54 -4.61 13.21
CA TRP A 868 8.81 -5.61 13.99
C TRP A 868 8.01 -5.01 15.16
N VAL A 869 8.63 -4.07 15.87
CA VAL A 869 8.06 -3.41 17.05
C VAL A 869 6.87 -2.48 16.74
N GLU A 870 6.69 -2.10 15.47
CA GLU A 870 5.58 -1.25 15.01
C GLU A 870 4.40 -2.09 14.45
N ILE A 871 4.57 -3.40 14.28
CA ILE A 871 3.56 -4.34 13.77
C ILE A 871 2.67 -4.84 14.92
N GLY A 872 1.36 -4.92 14.69
CA GLY A 872 0.40 -5.45 15.66
C GLY A 872 0.57 -6.95 15.90
N LYS A 873 0.26 -7.41 17.13
CA LYS A 873 0.41 -8.82 17.53
C LYS A 873 -0.25 -9.83 16.57
N PRO A 874 -1.43 -9.57 15.98
CA PRO A 874 -2.04 -10.52 15.06
C PRO A 874 -1.17 -10.85 13.85
N ILE A 875 -0.54 -9.83 13.27
CA ILE A 875 0.37 -9.98 12.13
C ILE A 875 1.72 -10.56 12.57
N GLN A 876 2.20 -10.22 13.77
CA GLN A 876 3.41 -10.85 14.31
C GLN A 876 3.24 -12.38 14.48
N ASP A 877 2.13 -12.82 15.08
CA ASP A 877 1.83 -14.24 15.26
C ASP A 877 1.73 -14.97 13.92
N GLU A 878 1.10 -14.33 12.93
CA GLU A 878 0.99 -14.84 11.56
C GLU A 878 2.37 -15.05 10.92
N VAL A 879 3.22 -14.01 10.90
CA VAL A 879 4.58 -14.08 10.30
C VAL A 879 5.45 -15.12 11.00
N ILE A 880 5.33 -15.26 12.34
CA ILE A 880 6.00 -16.32 13.11
C ILE A 880 5.50 -17.71 12.64
N ALA A 881 4.20 -17.87 12.43
CA ALA A 881 3.59 -19.14 12.10
C ALA A 881 3.88 -19.62 10.67
N ARG A 882 4.16 -18.72 9.72
CA ARG A 882 4.49 -19.08 8.32
C ARG A 882 5.49 -20.23 8.25
N THR A 883 5.28 -21.15 7.32
CA THR A 883 6.16 -22.29 7.09
C THR A 883 7.58 -21.82 6.81
N GLU A 884 8.56 -22.36 7.56
CA GLU A 884 9.97 -22.02 7.43
C GLU A 884 10.71 -23.11 6.65
N TYR A 885 11.22 -22.76 5.48
CA TYR A 885 11.98 -23.66 4.63
C TYR A 885 13.46 -23.64 5.03
N GLN A 886 13.93 -24.75 5.62
CA GLN A 886 15.32 -24.89 6.09
C GLN A 886 16.30 -25.36 5.00
N THR A 887 15.78 -25.95 3.93
CA THR A 887 16.56 -26.45 2.78
C THR A 887 15.85 -26.12 1.47
N LEU A 888 16.64 -25.72 0.46
CA LEU A 888 16.22 -25.46 -0.92
C LEU A 888 16.86 -26.44 -1.89
#